data_AF-A0A5M3XI72-F1
#
_entry.id   AF-A0A5M3XI72-F1
#
_cell.length_a   1.000
_cell.length_b   1.000
_cell.length_c   1.000
_cell.angle_alpha   90.00
_cell.angle_beta   90.00
_cell.angle_gamma   90.00
#
_symmetry.space_group_name_H-M   'P 1'
#
loop_
_entity.id
_entity.type
_entity.pdbx_description
1 polymer ?
#
loop_
_entity_poly.entity_id
_entity_poly.type
_entity_poly.pdbx_seq_one_letter_code
_entity_poly.pdbx_strand_id
1 'polypeptide(L)'
;MAEKPSVPPGTGPLAPEFSGIDPALMNDFITELERAGQVIAEQVENIRRELAAVDLPAAGLAPIREIGGWVEQQLPRLRQRVETITAPVPGLLGMSSPGLRPYREASLLAPAEAQRLGTELGRRFEAIDPDEFRLTAPYASDRIGAVVEELGAHQHDAVFTAAFFAALGPAGMRKVVPALWRLPGEERPDARRMFGTAFATAVSGGAKVAGFAAVMRSMEDTKPEDTEGMRVLSALLNHGNYPDVWLAGLLAPALEPGSRVSGPTLAGLFNALANNPAAARLAIGRAARLSPLPAPPALPLPSFGLLPSSPQAWDKRPELAAFLNGLNERAAKVPPVSDAFGRLLAAASGAYDEQDGEHSQEAAFFAYTVMTTADEWRLNDATRIHLAEVAGSYATEITLGAYLGDADLAKDSAMQAAPGLFEWMPIPGARGAFRLSPEDTFRFMTTFAGDADARLRFDEGMDEFLHRVLPLASNAVKRSGDVAPLENLFSALGNVRGTELAAAVRVLDPEDERVKGAEDAESFLAGGALAVLGLAHPLSAIPRAWTALSTGVSVYYTYGRDPEEKVDKLLESDEAKTLGRRHEMAQLLIKQGFTPQVPPAGIIADSNGGLRPFSDIQQQGAAGVRAFDQWMVDNGMGKGRPLSLGELTAQQASRFTGGKGDAYTRRENYANAELTTD
;
A
#
# COMPACT_ATOMS: atom_id res chain seq x y z
N MET A 1 -8.85 29.10 39.36
CA MET A 1 -9.19 28.58 38.01
C MET A 1 -8.88 29.68 37.03
N ALA A 2 -7.76 29.58 36.31
CA ALA A 2 -7.37 30.56 35.30
C ALA A 2 -7.67 29.96 33.92
N GLU A 3 -8.47 30.67 33.13
CA GLU A 3 -8.87 30.31 31.77
C GLU A 3 -7.66 30.22 30.84
N LYS A 4 -7.61 29.16 30.03
CA LYS A 4 -6.72 29.08 28.86
C LYS A 4 -7.30 29.96 27.74
N PRO A 5 -6.49 30.76 27.03
CA PRO A 5 -6.96 31.52 25.89
C PRO A 5 -7.25 30.59 24.70
N SER A 6 -8.42 30.77 24.08
CA SER A 6 -8.82 30.11 22.83
C SER A 6 -8.13 30.76 21.63
N VAL A 7 -7.49 29.95 20.77
CA VAL A 7 -6.92 30.41 19.48
C VAL A 7 -7.99 30.26 18.38
N PRO A 8 -8.12 31.21 17.43
CA PRO A 8 -9.18 31.19 16.41
C PRO A 8 -8.91 30.14 15.32
N PRO A 9 -9.96 29.59 14.67
CA PRO A 9 -9.81 28.62 13.59
C PRO A 9 -9.55 29.34 12.26
N GLY A 10 -8.39 29.10 11.64
CA GLY A 10 -8.12 29.57 10.28
C GLY A 10 -6.66 29.75 9.89
N THR A 11 -5.88 28.66 9.83
CA THR A 11 -4.61 28.58 9.07
C THR A 11 -4.28 27.11 8.72
N GLY A 12 -4.53 26.68 7.47
CA GLY A 12 -3.84 25.58 6.75
C GLY A 12 -3.63 24.19 7.41
N PRO A 13 -3.11 23.17 6.69
CA PRO A 13 -3.06 21.77 7.15
C PRO A 13 -1.90 21.47 8.11
N LEU A 14 -1.40 22.45 8.85
CA LEU A 14 -0.31 22.25 9.81
C LEU A 14 -0.87 22.52 11.21
N ALA A 15 -1.21 21.44 11.91
CA ALA A 15 -1.54 21.50 13.32
C ALA A 15 -0.36 22.15 14.10
N PRO A 16 -0.61 22.92 15.18
CA PRO A 16 0.43 23.56 16.01
C PRO A 16 1.47 22.60 16.62
N GLU A 17 1.23 21.28 16.51
CA GLU A 17 2.08 20.19 16.99
C GLU A 17 2.99 19.54 15.92
N PHE A 18 2.98 19.99 14.66
CA PHE A 18 3.82 19.39 13.62
C PHE A 18 5.24 19.99 13.60
N SER A 19 6.21 19.28 14.20
CA SER A 19 7.64 19.53 14.01
C SER A 19 8.20 18.56 12.99
N GLY A 20 8.44 19.06 11.77
CA GLY A 20 9.03 18.29 10.68
C GLY A 20 10.46 18.76 10.37
N ILE A 21 11.35 17.85 9.96
CA ILE A 21 12.69 18.18 9.48
C ILE A 21 12.88 17.59 8.08
N ASP A 22 13.43 18.38 7.17
CA ASP A 22 13.87 17.91 5.86
C ASP A 22 15.26 17.24 5.99
N PRO A 23 15.39 15.94 5.69
CA PRO A 23 16.66 15.23 5.87
C PRO A 23 17.78 15.70 4.94
N ALA A 24 17.45 16.16 3.73
CA ALA A 24 18.44 16.64 2.77
C ALA A 24 19.02 17.97 3.24
N LEU A 25 18.17 18.91 3.63
CA LEU A 25 18.61 20.21 4.15
C LEU A 25 19.41 20.08 5.46
N MET A 26 19.04 19.14 6.33
CA MET A 26 19.79 18.89 7.57
C MET A 26 21.16 18.26 7.29
N ASN A 27 21.28 17.37 6.29
CA ASN A 27 22.58 16.82 5.86
C ASN A 27 23.51 17.89 5.27
N ASP A 28 22.97 18.78 4.45
CA ASP A 28 23.71 19.91 3.90
C ASP A 28 24.19 20.83 5.02
N PHE A 29 23.31 21.14 5.98
CA PHE A 29 23.66 21.93 7.17
C PHE A 29 24.78 21.28 8.01
N ILE A 30 24.72 19.96 8.24
CA ILE A 30 25.79 19.23 8.97
C ILE A 30 27.12 19.34 8.22
N THR A 31 27.11 19.17 6.90
CA THR A 31 28.29 19.24 6.04
C THR A 31 28.93 20.62 6.08
N GLU A 32 28.11 21.67 6.02
CA GLU A 32 28.57 23.05 6.13
C GLU A 32 29.11 23.37 7.52
N LEU A 33 28.44 22.91 8.58
CA LEU A 33 28.86 23.13 9.96
C LEU A 33 30.19 22.43 10.26
N GLU A 34 30.41 21.23 9.72
CA GLU A 34 31.68 20.50 9.82
C GLU A 34 32.82 21.24 9.12
N ARG A 35 32.57 21.71 7.90
CA ARG A 35 33.55 22.53 7.16
C ARG A 35 33.87 23.83 7.92
N ALA A 36 32.86 24.50 8.47
CA ALA A 36 33.04 25.72 9.25
C ALA A 36 33.84 25.45 10.54
N GLY A 37 33.57 24.35 11.24
CA GLY A 37 34.33 23.93 12.42
C GLY A 37 35.81 23.70 12.13
N GLN A 38 36.13 23.01 11.01
CA GLN A 38 37.50 22.79 10.56
C GLN A 38 38.21 24.12 10.25
N VAL A 39 37.56 25.01 9.48
CA VAL A 39 38.12 26.32 9.15
C VAL A 39 38.38 27.14 10.42
N ILE A 40 37.46 27.14 11.39
CA ILE A 40 37.64 27.84 12.66
C ILE A 40 38.86 27.27 13.42
N ALA A 41 38.99 25.95 13.52
CA ALA A 41 40.11 25.32 14.20
C ALA A 41 41.46 25.66 13.55
N GLU A 42 41.54 25.58 12.21
CA GLU A 42 42.74 25.92 11.44
C GLU A 42 43.11 27.40 11.56
N GLN A 43 42.15 28.31 11.42
CA GLN A 43 42.40 29.74 11.49
C GLN A 43 42.78 30.18 12.91
N VAL A 44 42.14 29.62 13.95
CA VAL A 44 42.53 29.88 15.34
C VAL A 44 43.97 29.44 15.60
N GLU A 45 44.36 28.28 15.08
CA GLU A 45 45.72 27.78 15.24
C GLU A 45 46.75 28.61 14.47
N ASN A 46 46.40 29.08 13.26
CA ASN A 46 47.25 29.99 12.48
C ASN A 46 47.43 31.34 13.19
N ILE A 47 46.34 31.96 13.66
CA ILE A 47 46.41 33.23 14.41
C ILE A 47 47.21 33.04 15.71
N ARG A 48 47.06 31.90 16.40
CA ARG A 48 47.85 31.59 17.59
C ARG A 48 49.35 31.54 17.27
N ARG A 49 49.74 30.95 16.13
CA ARG A 49 51.14 30.89 15.68
C ARG A 49 51.69 32.28 15.33
N GLU A 50 50.91 33.09 14.63
CA GLU A 50 51.29 34.47 14.29
C GLU A 50 51.43 35.34 15.55
N LEU A 51 50.51 35.26 16.50
CA LEU A 51 50.61 35.96 17.79
C LEU A 51 51.81 35.49 18.61
N ALA A 52 52.10 34.19 18.61
CA ALA A 52 53.27 33.63 19.28
C ALA A 52 54.59 34.09 18.62
N ALA A 53 54.62 34.31 17.31
CA ALA A 53 55.79 34.80 16.60
C ALA A 53 56.18 36.25 16.98
N VAL A 54 55.26 37.01 17.57
CA VAL A 54 55.46 38.39 18.04
C VAL A 54 55.29 38.56 19.55
N ASP A 55 55.37 37.46 20.32
CA ASP A 55 55.25 37.42 21.79
C ASP A 55 53.93 38.03 22.35
N LEU A 56 52.84 37.96 21.57
CA LEU A 56 51.52 38.43 22.00
C LEU A 56 50.67 37.30 22.62
N PRO A 57 49.88 37.60 23.66
CA PRO A 57 49.04 36.59 24.31
C PRO A 57 47.82 36.22 23.46
N ALA A 58 47.61 34.92 23.24
CA ALA A 58 46.46 34.37 22.49
C ALA A 58 45.16 34.23 23.31
N ALA A 59 45.08 34.89 24.47
CA ALA A 59 43.93 34.80 25.38
C ALA A 59 42.61 35.27 24.73
N GLY A 60 42.68 36.25 23.82
CA GLY A 60 41.53 36.76 23.06
C GLY A 60 40.91 35.74 22.09
N LEU A 61 41.56 34.60 21.83
CA LEU A 61 41.03 33.54 20.97
C LEU A 61 40.16 32.51 21.73
N ALA A 62 40.04 32.63 23.06
CA ALA A 62 39.28 31.67 23.86
C ALA A 62 37.79 31.55 23.43
N PRO A 63 37.06 32.64 23.16
CA PRO A 63 35.67 32.53 22.70
C PRO A 63 35.53 31.81 21.35
N ILE A 64 36.51 31.95 20.46
CA ILE A 64 36.49 31.31 19.14
C ILE A 64 36.76 29.79 19.28
N ARG A 65 37.63 29.39 20.23
CA ARG A 65 37.83 27.98 20.58
C ARG A 65 36.59 27.35 21.22
N GLU A 66 35.88 28.10 22.06
CA GLU A 66 34.61 27.64 22.64
C GLU A 66 33.56 27.37 21.57
N ILE A 67 33.46 28.23 20.54
CA ILE A 67 32.58 27.99 19.38
C ILE A 67 33.01 26.72 18.63
N GLY A 68 34.31 26.54 18.37
CA GLY A 68 34.83 25.32 17.74
C GLY A 68 34.52 24.06 18.55
N GLY A 69 34.74 24.08 19.86
CA GLY A 69 34.42 22.98 20.76
C GLY A 69 32.92 22.70 20.87
N TRP A 70 32.07 23.72 20.79
CA TRP A 70 30.61 23.55 20.71
C TRP A 70 30.20 22.86 19.41
N VAL A 71 30.77 23.27 18.27
CA VAL A 71 30.52 22.62 16.97
C VAL A 71 30.88 21.14 17.01
N GLU A 72 32.06 20.80 17.56
CA GLU A 72 32.50 19.41 17.72
C GLU A 72 31.55 18.58 18.60
N GLN A 73 30.94 19.18 19.62
CA GLN A 73 29.97 18.51 20.49
C GLN A 73 28.59 18.34 19.83
N GLN A 74 28.16 19.29 18.99
CA GLN A 74 26.85 19.25 18.35
C GLN A 74 26.81 18.38 17.10
N LEU A 75 27.91 18.26 16.35
CA LEU A 75 27.96 17.48 15.11
C LEU A 75 27.51 16.02 15.28
N PRO A 76 27.98 15.27 16.30
CA PRO A 76 27.50 13.90 16.54
C PRO A 76 26.00 13.83 16.83
N ARG A 77 25.46 14.81 17.58
CA ARG A 77 24.02 14.88 17.88
C ARG A 77 23.23 15.16 16.61
N LEU A 78 23.64 16.12 15.80
CA LEU A 78 22.97 16.45 14.54
C LEU A 78 22.98 15.26 13.57
N ARG A 79 24.08 14.51 13.49
CA ARG A 79 24.16 13.26 12.73
C ARG A 79 23.18 12.22 13.25
N GLN A 80 23.11 12.02 14.57
CA GLN A 80 22.11 11.15 15.19
C GLN A 80 20.68 11.61 14.85
N ARG A 81 20.41 12.92 14.84
CA ARG A 81 19.10 13.45 14.43
C ARG A 81 18.77 13.07 13.00
N VAL A 82 19.68 13.31 12.05
CA VAL A 82 19.47 12.92 10.64
C VAL A 82 19.30 11.42 10.49
N GLU A 83 20.13 10.61 11.13
CA GLU A 83 20.02 9.15 11.11
C GLU A 83 18.62 8.71 11.62
N THR A 84 18.10 9.30 12.69
CA THR A 84 16.74 9.03 13.20
C THR A 84 15.62 9.55 12.28
N ILE A 85 15.80 10.70 11.61
CA ILE A 85 14.79 11.28 10.70
C ILE A 85 14.74 10.51 9.36
N THR A 86 15.91 10.04 8.90
CA THR A 86 16.06 9.22 7.70
C THR A 86 15.64 7.78 7.94
N ALA A 87 15.71 7.29 9.19
CA ALA A 87 15.17 6.00 9.58
C ALA A 87 13.68 5.93 9.22
N PRO A 88 13.22 4.91 8.48
CA PRO A 88 11.85 4.91 7.99
C PRO A 88 10.89 4.59 9.15
N VAL A 89 9.85 5.42 9.34
CA VAL A 89 8.94 5.35 10.50
C VAL A 89 7.97 4.16 10.36
N PRO A 90 7.84 3.27 11.38
CA PRO A 90 6.85 2.20 11.35
C PRO A 90 5.42 2.75 11.45
N GLY A 91 4.52 2.33 10.55
CA GLY A 91 3.09 2.67 10.60
C GLY A 91 2.62 3.72 9.59
N LEU A 92 3.52 4.27 8.78
CA LEU A 92 3.20 5.09 7.61
C LEU A 92 3.72 4.37 6.36
N LEU A 93 3.00 3.33 5.93
CA LEU A 93 3.20 2.74 4.60
C LEU A 93 2.91 3.82 3.54
N GLY A 94 3.78 3.95 2.54
CA GLY A 94 3.50 4.77 1.35
C GLY A 94 3.89 6.26 1.38
N MET A 95 4.54 6.78 2.42
CA MET A 95 5.03 8.17 2.44
C MET A 95 6.57 8.25 2.34
N SER A 96 7.09 7.75 1.23
CA SER A 96 8.44 8.10 0.75
C SER A 96 8.41 9.42 -0.03
N SER A 97 7.67 10.43 0.44
CA SER A 97 7.66 11.74 -0.19
C SER A 97 8.95 12.51 0.16
N PRO A 98 9.59 13.19 -0.81
CA PRO A 98 10.56 14.25 -0.51
C PRO A 98 9.88 15.32 0.37
N GLY A 99 10.46 15.67 1.53
CA GLY A 99 9.93 16.74 2.39
C GLY A 99 10.08 16.50 3.90
N LEU A 100 9.34 17.31 4.67
CA LEU A 100 9.39 17.38 6.13
C LEU A 100 8.93 16.07 6.79
N ARG A 101 9.81 15.44 7.58
CA ARG A 101 9.50 14.22 8.33
C ARG A 101 9.24 14.50 9.82
N PRO A 102 8.23 13.88 10.43
CA PRO A 102 7.92 14.09 11.85
C PRO A 102 9.09 13.64 12.73
N TYR A 103 9.50 14.49 13.67
CA TYR A 103 10.65 14.25 14.55
C TYR A 103 10.31 14.54 16.01
N ARG A 104 10.68 13.61 16.91
CA ARG A 104 10.60 13.80 18.37
C ARG A 104 11.99 13.70 18.99
N GLU A 105 12.53 14.85 19.39
CA GLU A 105 13.87 14.93 19.97
C GLU A 105 13.96 14.34 21.39
N ALA A 106 12.88 14.46 22.17
CA ALA A 106 12.86 14.11 23.59
C ALA A 106 13.11 12.62 23.89
N SER A 107 13.07 11.75 22.87
CA SER A 107 13.29 10.31 22.99
C SER A 107 14.74 9.87 22.74
N LEU A 108 15.65 10.76 22.34
CA LEU A 108 17.04 10.42 22.04
C LEU A 108 17.96 10.67 23.23
N LEU A 109 18.78 9.67 23.55
CA LEU A 109 19.81 9.77 24.57
C LEU A 109 21.08 10.39 23.97
N ALA A 110 21.94 10.96 24.83
CA ALA A 110 23.26 11.36 24.40
C ALA A 110 24.05 10.12 23.92
N PRO A 111 24.81 10.16 22.80
CA PRO A 111 25.40 8.95 22.20
C PRO A 111 26.20 8.04 23.14
N ALA A 112 27.01 8.62 24.03
CA ALA A 112 27.77 7.85 25.02
C ALA A 112 26.88 7.18 26.08
N GLU A 113 25.79 7.84 26.47
CA GLU A 113 24.80 7.31 27.39
C GLU A 113 23.93 6.24 26.73
N ALA A 114 23.48 6.49 25.49
CA ALA A 114 22.77 5.54 24.64
C ALA A 114 23.58 4.25 24.49
N GLN A 115 24.87 4.37 24.15
CA GLN A 115 25.76 3.22 23.99
C GLN A 115 25.94 2.46 25.31
N ARG A 116 26.13 3.16 26.44
CA ARG A 116 26.31 2.53 27.75
C ARG A 116 25.06 1.76 28.17
N LEU A 117 23.89 2.40 28.12
CA LEU A 117 22.61 1.81 28.51
C LEU A 117 22.21 0.66 27.58
N GLY A 118 22.37 0.83 26.27
CA GLY A 118 22.12 -0.24 25.30
C GLY A 118 23.01 -1.46 25.55
N THR A 119 24.31 -1.26 25.79
CA THR A 119 25.25 -2.34 26.11
C THR A 119 24.85 -3.07 27.41
N GLU A 120 24.48 -2.32 28.44
CA GLU A 120 24.05 -2.85 29.74
C GLU A 120 22.75 -3.67 29.62
N LEU A 121 21.79 -3.18 28.84
CA LEU A 121 20.56 -3.89 28.52
C LEU A 121 20.84 -5.19 27.75
N GLY A 122 21.72 -5.17 26.76
CA GLY A 122 22.09 -6.35 25.98
C GLY A 122 22.74 -7.43 26.84
N ARG A 123 23.67 -7.05 27.74
CA ARG A 123 24.28 -7.99 28.69
C ARG A 123 23.27 -8.57 29.68
N ARG A 124 22.31 -7.76 30.15
CA ARG A 124 21.21 -8.26 31.01
C ARG A 124 20.41 -9.32 30.29
N PHE A 125 20.05 -9.09 29.03
CA PHE A 125 19.33 -10.07 28.22
C PHE A 125 20.14 -11.35 27.98
N GLU A 126 21.42 -11.23 27.61
CA GLU A 126 22.30 -12.37 27.35
C GLU A 126 22.47 -13.29 28.57
N ALA A 127 22.48 -12.70 29.77
CA ALA A 127 22.60 -13.39 31.05
C ALA A 127 21.31 -14.09 31.50
N ILE A 128 20.18 -13.88 30.81
CA ILE A 128 18.95 -14.62 31.09
C ILE A 128 19.09 -16.01 30.45
N ASP A 129 19.13 -17.04 31.29
CA ASP A 129 18.89 -18.40 30.86
C ASP A 129 17.36 -18.62 30.80
N PRO A 130 16.77 -18.81 29.60
CA PRO A 130 15.33 -18.96 29.44
C PRO A 130 14.80 -20.26 30.05
N ASP A 131 15.65 -21.25 30.33
CA ASP A 131 15.26 -22.54 30.91
C ASP A 131 15.47 -22.58 32.44
N GLU A 132 16.01 -21.51 33.02
CA GLU A 132 16.30 -21.41 34.44
C GLU A 132 15.03 -21.29 35.30
N PHE A 133 14.88 -22.19 36.27
CA PHE A 133 13.84 -22.10 37.29
C PHE A 133 14.42 -21.54 38.60
N ARG A 134 13.80 -20.48 39.13
CA ARG A 134 14.18 -19.86 40.42
C ARG A 134 12.98 -19.78 41.36
N LEU A 135 13.18 -20.16 42.63
CA LEU A 135 12.14 -20.13 43.68
C LEU A 135 11.98 -18.75 44.36
N THR A 136 12.99 -17.89 44.30
CA THR A 136 13.07 -16.65 45.11
C THR A 136 13.41 -15.39 44.31
N ALA A 137 13.50 -15.48 42.99
CA ALA A 137 13.83 -14.37 42.10
C ALA A 137 12.77 -14.24 41.00
N PRO A 138 12.65 -13.07 40.32
CA PRO A 138 11.73 -12.91 39.20
C PRO A 138 11.92 -14.00 38.14
N TYR A 139 10.81 -14.46 37.56
CA TYR A 139 10.86 -15.49 36.52
C TYR A 139 11.62 -14.99 35.30
N ALA A 140 12.12 -15.92 34.48
CA ALA A 140 12.78 -15.55 33.22
C ALA A 140 11.85 -14.72 32.33
N SER A 141 10.54 -15.01 32.31
CA SER A 141 9.52 -14.23 31.60
C SER A 141 9.49 -12.76 32.04
N ASP A 142 9.50 -12.49 33.35
CA ASP A 142 9.41 -11.12 33.89
C ASP A 142 10.69 -10.33 33.57
N ARG A 143 11.85 -10.99 33.66
CA ARG A 143 13.14 -10.39 33.29
C ARG A 143 13.20 -10.08 31.79
N ILE A 144 12.67 -10.96 30.94
CA ILE A 144 12.57 -10.73 29.49
C ILE A 144 11.59 -9.58 29.21
N GLY A 145 10.44 -9.54 29.88
CA GLY A 145 9.46 -8.47 29.76
C GLY A 145 10.03 -7.10 30.11
N ALA A 146 10.79 -7.00 31.21
CA ALA A 146 11.47 -5.78 31.59
C ALA A 146 12.51 -5.32 30.54
N VAL A 147 13.22 -6.27 29.91
CA VAL A 147 14.13 -5.93 28.80
C VAL A 147 13.35 -5.42 27.58
N VAL A 148 12.24 -6.07 27.23
CA VAL A 148 11.38 -5.66 26.11
C VAL A 148 10.84 -4.25 26.32
N GLU A 149 10.37 -3.94 27.52
CA GLU A 149 9.85 -2.61 27.87
C GLU A 149 10.92 -1.52 27.74
N GLU A 150 12.12 -1.77 28.30
CA GLU A 150 13.24 -0.81 28.21
C GLU A 150 13.76 -0.67 26.78
N LEU A 151 13.82 -1.76 26.00
CA LEU A 151 14.13 -1.71 24.58
C LEU A 151 13.09 -0.90 23.81
N GLY A 152 11.80 -1.08 24.12
CA GLY A 152 10.68 -0.35 23.54
C GLY A 152 10.76 1.16 23.78
N ALA A 153 11.18 1.58 24.98
CA ALA A 153 11.37 2.99 25.32
C ALA A 153 12.43 3.70 24.46
N HIS A 154 13.40 2.94 23.93
CA HIS A 154 14.52 3.46 23.14
C HIS A 154 14.63 2.83 21.74
N GLN A 155 13.57 2.17 21.25
CA GLN A 155 13.61 1.40 20.00
C GLN A 155 13.92 2.23 18.74
N HIS A 156 13.84 3.56 18.84
CA HIS A 156 14.14 4.52 17.76
C HIS A 156 15.48 5.25 17.93
N ASP A 157 16.28 4.90 18.94
CA ASP A 157 17.65 5.42 19.11
C ASP A 157 18.67 4.42 18.54
N ALA A 158 19.23 4.73 17.36
CA ALA A 158 20.13 3.84 16.64
C ALA A 158 21.41 3.51 17.40
N VAL A 159 21.92 4.42 18.24
CA VAL A 159 23.13 4.17 19.04
C VAL A 159 22.81 3.19 20.18
N PHE A 160 21.66 3.40 20.84
CA PHE A 160 21.19 2.50 21.89
C PHE A 160 20.93 1.09 21.36
N THR A 161 20.12 0.96 20.30
CA THR A 161 19.72 -0.35 19.78
C THR A 161 20.89 -1.09 19.17
N ALA A 162 21.80 -0.42 18.45
CA ALA A 162 23.00 -1.06 17.93
C ALA A 162 23.95 -1.51 19.04
N ALA A 163 24.08 -0.75 20.14
CA ALA A 163 24.86 -1.18 21.30
C ALA A 163 24.22 -2.39 22.01
N PHE A 164 22.89 -2.43 22.11
CA PHE A 164 22.16 -3.60 22.60
C PHE A 164 22.47 -4.85 21.78
N PHE A 165 22.29 -4.81 20.46
CA PHE A 165 22.55 -5.97 19.59
C PHE A 165 24.04 -6.32 19.53
N ALA A 166 24.95 -5.33 19.55
CA ALA A 166 26.39 -5.57 19.61
C ALA A 166 26.80 -6.32 20.88
N ALA A 167 26.18 -6.01 22.03
CA ALA A 167 26.43 -6.69 23.29
C ALA A 167 25.94 -8.14 23.29
N LEU A 168 24.84 -8.45 22.59
CA LEU A 168 24.38 -9.84 22.39
C LEU A 168 25.36 -10.65 21.53
N GLY A 169 25.89 -10.02 20.48
CA GLY A 169 26.70 -10.69 19.46
C GLY A 169 25.94 -11.80 18.71
N PRO A 170 26.59 -12.46 17.72
CA PRO A 170 25.95 -13.50 16.90
C PRO A 170 25.33 -14.65 17.69
N ALA A 171 25.97 -15.09 18.78
CA ALA A 171 25.47 -16.18 19.61
C ALA A 171 24.25 -15.74 20.44
N GLY A 172 24.26 -14.54 21.01
CA GLY A 172 23.13 -13.99 21.75
C GLY A 172 21.91 -13.76 20.87
N MET A 173 22.11 -13.39 19.59
CA MET A 173 21.00 -13.26 18.63
C MET A 173 20.18 -14.54 18.47
N ARG A 174 20.81 -15.71 18.54
CA ARG A 174 20.12 -17.01 18.46
C ARG A 174 19.22 -17.28 19.66
N LYS A 175 19.43 -16.59 20.80
CA LYS A 175 18.59 -16.71 21.99
C LYS A 175 17.32 -15.85 21.94
N VAL A 176 17.25 -14.88 21.01
CA VAL A 176 16.14 -13.92 20.95
C VAL A 176 14.80 -14.64 20.74
N VAL A 177 14.71 -15.49 19.71
CA VAL A 177 13.44 -16.18 19.40
C VAL A 177 13.00 -17.09 20.55
N PRO A 178 13.85 -17.99 21.11
CA PRO A 178 13.50 -18.78 22.29
C PRO A 178 13.06 -17.94 23.49
N ALA A 179 13.74 -16.81 23.77
CA ALA A 179 13.39 -15.94 24.88
C ALA A 179 12.00 -15.31 24.69
N LEU A 180 11.67 -14.83 23.50
CA LEU A 180 10.35 -14.25 23.22
C LEU A 180 9.21 -15.26 23.38
N TRP A 181 9.46 -16.56 23.17
CA TRP A 181 8.46 -17.60 23.42
C TRP A 181 8.13 -17.81 24.90
N ARG A 182 8.97 -17.34 25.83
CA ARG A 182 8.72 -17.41 27.28
C ARG A 182 7.75 -16.37 27.79
N LEU A 183 7.48 -15.32 27.01
CA LEU A 183 6.48 -14.30 27.35
C LEU A 183 5.06 -14.88 27.26
N PRO A 184 4.09 -14.29 27.98
CA PRO A 184 2.66 -14.57 27.80
C PRO A 184 2.26 -14.45 26.33
N GLY A 185 1.34 -15.30 25.86
CA GLY A 185 1.02 -15.44 24.43
C GLY A 185 0.59 -14.12 23.78
N GLU A 186 -0.14 -13.32 24.54
CA GLU A 186 -0.65 -11.99 24.20
C GLU A 186 0.45 -10.92 24.08
N GLU A 187 1.58 -11.05 24.78
CA GLU A 187 2.69 -10.09 24.74
C GLU A 187 3.70 -10.39 23.63
N ARG A 188 3.74 -11.64 23.13
CA ARG A 188 4.73 -12.07 22.12
C ARG A 188 4.70 -11.26 20.83
N PRO A 189 3.54 -10.93 20.23
CA PRO A 189 3.50 -10.17 18.98
C PRO A 189 4.12 -8.77 19.14
N ASP A 190 3.83 -8.09 20.25
CA ASP A 190 4.34 -6.76 20.52
C ASP A 190 5.84 -6.80 20.83
N ALA A 191 6.29 -7.78 21.61
CA ALA A 191 7.71 -7.96 21.88
C ALA A 191 8.51 -8.23 20.59
N ARG A 192 7.99 -9.06 19.67
CA ARG A 192 8.60 -9.28 18.34
C ARG A 192 8.65 -8.01 17.53
N ARG A 193 7.56 -7.23 17.52
CA ARG A 193 7.51 -5.93 16.83
C ARG A 193 8.55 -4.97 17.36
N MET A 194 8.72 -4.87 18.69
CA MET A 194 9.72 -4.01 19.32
C MET A 194 11.14 -4.46 18.96
N PHE A 195 11.45 -5.75 19.07
CA PHE A 195 12.76 -6.28 18.71
C PHE A 195 13.10 -6.05 17.23
N GLY A 196 12.15 -6.31 16.32
CA GLY A 196 12.36 -6.05 14.89
C GLY A 196 12.52 -4.56 14.58
N THR A 197 11.72 -3.69 15.20
CA THR A 197 11.83 -2.23 15.04
C THR A 197 13.17 -1.70 15.57
N ALA A 198 13.60 -2.15 16.75
CA ALA A 198 14.88 -1.80 17.32
C ALA A 198 16.02 -2.29 16.43
N PHE A 199 15.91 -3.50 15.87
CA PHE A 199 16.92 -4.05 14.98
C PHE A 199 17.01 -3.29 13.66
N ALA A 200 15.88 -2.98 13.03
CA ALA A 200 15.81 -2.09 11.86
C ALA A 200 16.49 -0.75 12.12
N THR A 201 16.20 -0.12 13.26
CA THR A 201 16.82 1.15 13.66
C THR A 201 18.34 1.01 13.82
N ALA A 202 18.81 -0.10 14.40
CA ALA A 202 20.24 -0.40 14.52
C ALA A 202 20.90 -0.60 13.14
N VAL A 203 20.25 -1.33 12.23
CA VAL A 203 20.74 -1.54 10.86
C VAL A 203 20.88 -0.21 10.11
N SER A 204 19.90 0.68 10.23
CA SER A 204 19.85 1.93 9.47
C SER A 204 20.84 2.99 9.95
N GLY A 205 21.14 3.07 11.26
CA GLY A 205 21.99 4.15 11.82
C GLY A 205 23.13 3.69 12.73
N GLY A 206 23.18 2.41 13.10
CA GLY A 206 24.06 1.88 14.13
C GLY A 206 25.44 1.42 13.67
N ALA A 207 25.78 1.56 12.38
CA ALA A 207 26.98 0.98 11.78
C ALA A 207 28.30 1.40 12.46
N LYS A 208 28.33 2.58 13.10
CA LYS A 208 29.50 3.13 13.80
C LYS A 208 29.68 2.56 15.22
N VAL A 209 28.70 1.84 15.76
CA VAL A 209 28.79 1.23 17.10
C VAL A 209 29.70 0.00 17.06
N ALA A 210 30.72 -0.01 17.91
CA ALA A 210 31.69 -1.09 17.99
C ALA A 210 31.01 -2.44 18.26
N GLY A 211 31.38 -3.46 17.49
CA GLY A 211 30.83 -4.82 17.60
C GLY A 211 29.57 -5.08 16.78
N PHE A 212 28.78 -4.05 16.44
CA PHE A 212 27.53 -4.24 15.69
C PHE A 212 27.77 -4.76 14.26
N ALA A 213 28.85 -4.32 13.60
CA ALA A 213 29.23 -4.82 12.28
C ALA A 213 29.46 -6.34 12.24
N ALA A 214 29.88 -6.97 13.35
CA ALA A 214 30.03 -8.42 13.42
C ALA A 214 28.67 -9.15 13.46
N VAL A 215 27.66 -8.53 14.09
CA VAL A 215 26.28 -9.04 14.08
C VAL A 215 25.72 -8.99 12.66
N MET A 216 25.87 -7.85 11.99
CA MET A 216 25.46 -7.66 10.59
C MET A 216 26.08 -8.71 9.66
N ARG A 217 27.40 -8.88 9.73
CA ARG A 217 28.12 -9.87 8.94
C ARG A 217 27.65 -11.29 9.22
N SER A 218 27.41 -11.64 10.48
CA SER A 218 26.88 -12.97 10.81
C SER A 218 25.48 -13.23 10.25
N MET A 219 24.66 -12.20 10.11
CA MET A 219 23.35 -12.32 9.45
C MET A 219 23.53 -12.51 7.95
N GLU A 220 24.39 -11.71 7.31
CA GLU A 220 24.72 -11.85 5.88
C GLU A 220 25.30 -13.23 5.54
N ASP A 221 26.08 -13.82 6.45
CA ASP A 221 26.65 -15.16 6.29
C ASP A 221 25.63 -16.29 6.56
N THR A 222 24.41 -15.97 7.01
CA THR A 222 23.36 -16.97 7.26
C THR A 222 22.87 -17.55 5.94
N LYS A 223 23.03 -18.87 5.81
CA LYS A 223 22.62 -19.60 4.60
C LYS A 223 21.20 -20.16 4.74
N PRO A 224 20.48 -20.38 3.62
CA PRO A 224 19.15 -21.02 3.65
C PRO A 224 19.11 -22.38 4.37
N GLU A 225 20.24 -23.10 4.44
CA GLU A 225 20.34 -24.38 5.17
C GLU A 225 20.46 -24.20 6.70
N ASP A 226 20.89 -23.03 7.20
CA ASP A 226 20.91 -22.72 8.63
C ASP A 226 19.50 -22.42 9.12
N THR A 227 18.76 -23.48 9.45
CA THR A 227 17.36 -23.40 9.87
C THR A 227 17.15 -22.52 11.10
N GLU A 228 18.12 -22.49 12.03
CA GLU A 228 18.05 -21.64 13.22
C GLU A 228 18.28 -20.18 12.85
N GLY A 229 19.34 -19.90 12.08
CA GLY A 229 19.66 -18.57 11.58
C GLY A 229 18.49 -17.97 10.79
N MET A 230 17.91 -18.74 9.87
CA MET A 230 16.76 -18.29 9.07
C MET A 230 15.53 -18.00 9.94
N ARG A 231 15.31 -18.74 11.04
CA ARG A 231 14.21 -18.43 11.97
C ARG A 231 14.45 -17.13 12.73
N VAL A 232 15.69 -16.85 13.11
CA VAL A 232 16.07 -15.57 13.74
C VAL A 232 15.87 -14.42 12.76
N LEU A 233 16.33 -14.55 11.51
CA LEU A 233 16.09 -13.56 10.45
C LEU A 233 14.59 -13.31 10.24
N SER A 234 13.82 -14.39 10.10
CA SER A 234 12.37 -14.31 9.95
C SER A 234 11.69 -13.57 11.11
N ALA A 235 12.10 -13.81 12.36
CA ALA A 235 11.50 -13.14 13.51
C ALA A 235 11.87 -11.66 13.62
N LEU A 236 13.10 -11.28 13.27
CA LEU A 236 13.59 -9.90 13.40
C LEU A 236 13.15 -9.03 12.23
N LEU A 237 13.32 -9.52 11.01
CA LEU A 237 13.10 -8.74 9.79
C LEU A 237 11.62 -8.54 9.47
N ASN A 238 10.73 -9.34 10.07
CA ASN A 238 9.28 -9.24 9.87
C ASN A 238 8.70 -7.91 10.34
N HIS A 239 9.44 -7.13 11.15
CA HIS A 239 9.04 -5.82 11.62
C HIS A 239 10.16 -4.81 11.45
N GLY A 240 9.78 -3.56 11.15
CA GLY A 240 10.70 -2.46 10.90
C GLY A 240 11.03 -2.29 9.41
N ASN A 241 11.65 -1.16 9.11
CA ASN A 241 12.01 -0.78 7.75
C ASN A 241 13.53 -0.86 7.59
N TYR A 242 13.98 -1.60 6.59
CA TYR A 242 15.40 -1.91 6.41
C TYR A 242 15.93 -1.24 5.14
N PRO A 243 17.25 -1.01 5.03
CA PRO A 243 17.83 -0.57 3.77
C PRO A 243 17.56 -1.60 2.65
N ASP A 244 16.88 -1.17 1.59
CA ASP A 244 16.29 -2.09 0.60
C ASP A 244 17.31 -3.04 -0.04
N VAL A 245 18.45 -2.50 -0.46
CA VAL A 245 19.54 -3.27 -1.09
C VAL A 245 20.12 -4.31 -0.13
N TRP A 246 20.24 -3.97 1.15
CA TRP A 246 20.75 -4.87 2.16
C TRP A 246 19.75 -6.00 2.44
N LEU A 247 18.47 -5.65 2.68
CA LEU A 247 17.41 -6.63 2.94
C LEU A 247 17.23 -7.57 1.74
N ALA A 248 17.20 -7.04 0.53
CA ALA A 248 17.12 -7.83 -0.70
C ALA A 248 18.33 -8.75 -0.86
N GLY A 249 19.52 -8.23 -0.58
CA GLY A 249 20.77 -8.98 -0.65
C GLY A 249 20.79 -10.18 0.29
N LEU A 250 20.27 -9.99 1.50
CA LEU A 250 20.15 -10.98 2.56
C LEU A 250 19.10 -12.06 2.25
N LEU A 251 17.93 -11.66 1.71
CA LEU A 251 16.79 -12.55 1.58
C LEU A 251 16.65 -13.24 0.22
N ALA A 252 17.28 -12.74 -0.85
CA ALA A 252 17.22 -13.36 -2.17
C ALA A 252 17.59 -14.86 -2.19
N PRO A 253 18.65 -15.34 -1.49
CA PRO A 253 18.98 -16.77 -1.48
C PRO A 253 17.85 -17.66 -0.92
N ALA A 254 17.00 -17.14 -0.03
CA ALA A 254 15.89 -17.89 0.53
C ALA A 254 14.74 -18.10 -0.47
N LEU A 255 14.64 -17.21 -1.47
CA LEU A 255 13.63 -17.23 -2.53
C LEU A 255 14.02 -18.12 -3.71
N GLU A 256 15.30 -18.45 -3.88
CA GLU A 256 15.77 -19.23 -5.01
C GLU A 256 15.04 -20.60 -5.13
N PRO A 257 14.82 -21.13 -6.35
CA PRO A 257 14.09 -22.38 -6.55
C PRO A 257 14.66 -23.59 -5.79
N GLY A 258 15.96 -23.62 -5.51
CA GLY A 258 16.62 -24.69 -4.75
C GLY A 258 16.52 -24.57 -3.22
N SER A 259 15.97 -23.47 -2.71
CA SER A 259 15.87 -23.21 -1.27
C SER A 259 14.85 -24.12 -0.59
N ARG A 260 15.22 -24.63 0.58
CA ARG A 260 14.36 -25.49 1.42
C ARG A 260 13.58 -24.72 2.49
N VAL A 261 13.72 -23.39 2.54
CA VAL A 261 13.02 -22.55 3.52
C VAL A 261 11.52 -22.63 3.27
N SER A 262 10.75 -22.93 4.30
CA SER A 262 9.31 -23.19 4.19
C SER A 262 8.56 -22.84 5.48
N GLY A 263 7.24 -22.93 5.45
CA GLY A 263 6.40 -22.75 6.62
C GLY A 263 6.50 -21.35 7.25
N PRO A 264 6.38 -21.23 8.58
CA PRO A 264 6.37 -19.94 9.27
C PRO A 264 7.63 -19.10 9.03
N THR A 265 8.78 -19.74 8.86
CA THR A 265 10.03 -19.04 8.54
C THR A 265 9.90 -18.30 7.21
N LEU A 266 9.45 -19.00 6.15
CA LEU A 266 9.24 -18.40 4.83
C LEU A 266 8.22 -17.26 4.89
N ALA A 267 7.12 -17.44 5.61
CA ALA A 267 6.10 -16.39 5.79
C ALA A 267 6.68 -15.10 6.39
N GLY A 268 7.51 -15.21 7.43
CA GLY A 268 8.15 -14.02 8.01
C GLY A 268 9.15 -13.33 7.07
N LEU A 269 9.83 -14.08 6.18
CA LEU A 269 10.69 -13.49 5.15
C LEU A 269 9.88 -12.79 4.06
N PHE A 270 8.77 -13.39 3.62
CA PHE A 270 7.86 -12.76 2.68
C PHE A 270 7.28 -11.48 3.25
N ASN A 271 6.84 -11.49 4.51
CA ASN A 271 6.34 -10.30 5.18
C ASN A 271 7.42 -9.23 5.38
N ALA A 272 8.66 -9.60 5.69
CA ALA A 272 9.78 -8.67 5.75
C ALA A 272 9.97 -7.92 4.41
N LEU A 273 9.92 -8.66 3.30
CA LEU A 273 9.99 -8.08 1.95
C LEU A 273 8.72 -7.29 1.59
N ALA A 274 7.53 -7.78 1.93
CA ALA A 274 6.27 -7.10 1.66
C ALA A 274 6.17 -5.74 2.38
N ASN A 275 6.76 -5.64 3.57
CA ASN A 275 6.84 -4.37 4.31
C ASN A 275 7.89 -3.40 3.71
N ASN A 276 8.73 -3.86 2.77
CA ASN A 276 9.75 -3.07 2.08
C ASN A 276 9.67 -3.32 0.56
N PRO A 277 8.67 -2.72 -0.14
CA PRO A 277 8.38 -3.02 -1.56
C PRO A 277 9.56 -2.95 -2.53
N ALA A 278 10.44 -1.95 -2.37
CA ALA A 278 11.66 -1.84 -3.17
C ALA A 278 12.64 -3.01 -2.92
N ALA A 279 12.77 -3.46 -1.68
CA ALA A 279 13.53 -4.65 -1.33
C ALA A 279 12.91 -5.93 -1.91
N ALA A 280 11.57 -6.03 -1.93
CA ALA A 280 10.86 -7.14 -2.57
C ALA A 280 11.22 -7.25 -4.06
N ARG A 281 11.11 -6.14 -4.80
CA ARG A 281 11.47 -6.05 -6.21
C ARG A 281 12.92 -6.46 -6.47
N LEU A 282 13.87 -5.93 -5.68
CA LEU A 282 15.29 -6.27 -5.76
C LEU A 282 15.57 -7.75 -5.44
N ALA A 283 14.94 -8.29 -4.40
CA ALA A 283 15.15 -9.67 -3.94
C ALA A 283 14.65 -10.69 -4.97
N ILE A 284 13.45 -10.44 -5.51
CA ILE A 284 12.87 -11.28 -6.56
C ILE A 284 13.68 -11.13 -7.85
N GLY A 285 14.03 -9.92 -8.27
CA GLY A 285 14.86 -9.68 -9.44
C GLY A 285 16.18 -10.46 -9.39
N ARG A 286 16.82 -10.53 -8.21
CA ARG A 286 18.03 -11.32 -7.99
C ARG A 286 17.75 -12.83 -8.03
N ALA A 287 16.75 -13.31 -7.29
CA ALA A 287 16.45 -14.74 -7.18
C ALA A 287 15.96 -15.34 -8.52
N ALA A 288 15.20 -14.56 -9.29
CA ALA A 288 14.76 -14.88 -10.66
C ALA A 288 15.85 -14.63 -11.72
N ARG A 289 17.04 -14.13 -11.33
CA ARG A 289 18.19 -13.85 -12.21
C ARG A 289 17.89 -12.86 -13.34
N LEU A 290 17.02 -11.89 -13.07
CA LEU A 290 16.64 -10.84 -14.04
C LEU A 290 17.73 -9.78 -14.21
N SER A 291 18.59 -9.56 -13.21
CA SER A 291 19.78 -8.68 -13.28
C SER A 291 20.76 -8.85 -12.11
N PRO A 292 22.03 -8.42 -12.26
CA PRO A 292 23.00 -8.36 -11.16
C PRO A 292 22.79 -7.13 -10.23
N LEU A 293 23.24 -7.24 -8.97
CA LEU A 293 23.20 -6.16 -7.96
C LEU A 293 24.03 -4.93 -8.39
N PRO A 294 23.54 -3.69 -8.19
CA PRO A 294 24.40 -2.51 -8.21
C PRO A 294 25.33 -2.49 -6.99
N ALA A 295 26.57 -2.05 -7.18
CA ALA A 295 27.52 -1.83 -6.09
C ALA A 295 27.21 -0.51 -5.35
N PRO A 296 27.21 -0.46 -4.01
CA PRO A 296 27.19 0.82 -3.29
C PRO A 296 28.51 1.59 -3.53
N PRO A 297 28.50 2.94 -3.65
CA PRO A 297 27.40 3.89 -3.56
C PRO A 297 26.99 4.36 -4.97
N ALA A 298 26.18 3.58 -5.68
CA ALA A 298 25.63 4.04 -6.95
C ALA A 298 24.42 4.97 -6.69
N LEU A 299 24.31 6.00 -7.52
CA LEU A 299 23.14 6.89 -7.70
C LEU A 299 21.80 6.12 -7.66
N PRO A 300 20.64 6.78 -7.42
CA PRO A 300 19.34 6.11 -7.52
C PRO A 300 19.19 5.55 -8.93
N LEU A 301 19.34 4.22 -9.04
CA LEU A 301 19.25 3.46 -10.28
C LEU A 301 18.20 2.34 -10.07
N PRO A 302 17.55 1.91 -11.16
CA PRO A 302 16.33 1.09 -11.13
C PRO A 302 16.43 -0.21 -10.32
N SER A 303 15.36 -0.53 -9.58
CA SER A 303 15.29 -1.62 -8.59
C SER A 303 15.31 -3.04 -9.16
N PHE A 304 15.30 -3.20 -10.49
CA PHE A 304 15.54 -4.49 -11.18
C PHE A 304 16.85 -4.49 -11.98
N GLY A 305 17.77 -3.56 -11.75
CA GLY A 305 18.92 -3.34 -12.65
C GLY A 305 18.52 -2.59 -13.94
N LEU A 306 19.43 -2.48 -14.91
CA LEU A 306 19.11 -1.90 -16.23
C LEU A 306 18.18 -2.85 -16.98
N LEU A 307 16.87 -2.64 -16.84
CA LEU A 307 15.88 -3.26 -17.70
C LEU A 307 16.24 -2.93 -19.18
N PRO A 308 16.10 -3.88 -20.13
CA PRO A 308 16.34 -3.62 -21.54
C PRO A 308 15.54 -2.40 -22.01
N SER A 309 16.16 -1.47 -22.75
CA SER A 309 15.51 -0.20 -23.13
C SER A 309 14.26 -0.33 -24.00
N SER A 310 13.96 -1.54 -24.52
CA SER A 310 12.76 -1.81 -25.31
C SER A 310 11.78 -2.70 -24.53
N PRO A 311 10.56 -2.20 -24.26
CA PRO A 311 9.50 -2.96 -23.61
C PRO A 311 9.05 -4.23 -24.37
N GLN A 312 9.29 -4.31 -25.69
CA GLN A 312 8.99 -5.50 -26.50
C GLN A 312 9.85 -6.73 -26.14
N ALA A 313 10.99 -6.53 -25.47
CA ALA A 313 11.81 -7.63 -24.96
C ALA A 313 11.20 -8.30 -23.70
N TRP A 314 10.06 -7.81 -23.20
CA TRP A 314 9.46 -8.23 -21.93
C TRP A 314 8.19 -9.05 -22.07
N ASP A 315 7.57 -9.07 -23.25
CA ASP A 315 6.22 -9.64 -23.47
C ASP A 315 6.10 -11.13 -23.14
N LYS A 316 7.22 -11.86 -23.00
CA LYS A 316 7.23 -13.29 -22.63
C LYS A 316 8.46 -13.64 -21.81
N ARG A 317 8.53 -13.22 -20.54
CA ARG A 317 9.52 -13.74 -19.57
C ARG A 317 8.91 -14.92 -18.79
N PRO A 318 8.81 -16.14 -19.35
CA PRO A 318 8.37 -17.31 -18.60
C PRO A 318 9.25 -17.58 -17.39
N GLU A 319 10.47 -17.03 -17.34
CA GLU A 319 11.39 -17.15 -16.20
C GLU A 319 10.83 -16.52 -14.92
N LEU A 320 10.27 -15.30 -14.99
CA LEU A 320 9.67 -14.67 -13.81
C LEU A 320 8.35 -15.37 -13.45
N ALA A 321 7.49 -15.65 -14.43
CA ALA A 321 6.24 -16.36 -14.20
C ALA A 321 6.48 -17.75 -13.57
N ALA A 322 7.40 -18.55 -14.12
CA ALA A 322 7.76 -19.85 -13.57
C ALA A 322 8.41 -19.75 -12.19
N PHE A 323 9.23 -18.72 -11.95
CA PHE A 323 9.79 -18.44 -10.63
C PHE A 323 8.70 -18.14 -9.60
N LEU A 324 7.75 -17.26 -9.93
CA LEU A 324 6.64 -16.89 -9.05
C LEU A 324 5.70 -18.09 -8.80
N ASN A 325 5.41 -18.89 -9.83
CA ASN A 325 4.65 -20.12 -9.66
C ASN A 325 5.38 -21.12 -8.73
N GLY A 326 6.69 -21.29 -8.89
CA GLY A 326 7.49 -22.13 -7.98
C GLY A 326 7.50 -21.62 -6.53
N LEU A 327 7.47 -20.30 -6.31
CA LEU A 327 7.27 -19.71 -4.99
C LEU A 327 5.85 -19.97 -4.46
N ASN A 328 4.83 -19.83 -5.31
CA ASN A 328 3.46 -20.14 -4.98
C ASN A 328 3.30 -21.61 -4.53
N GLU A 329 3.90 -22.57 -5.24
CA GLU A 329 3.86 -24.00 -4.84
C GLU A 329 4.44 -24.26 -3.43
N ARG A 330 5.42 -23.46 -3.01
CA ARG A 330 6.00 -23.50 -1.66
C ARG A 330 5.11 -22.83 -0.62
N ALA A 331 4.36 -21.79 -1.01
CA ALA A 331 3.53 -20.98 -0.13
C ALA A 331 2.11 -21.55 0.06
N ALA A 332 1.47 -21.98 -1.02
CA ALA A 332 0.03 -22.23 -1.17
C ALA A 332 -0.57 -23.26 -0.19
N LYS A 333 0.27 -24.07 0.47
CA LYS A 333 -0.16 -25.17 1.34
C LYS A 333 -0.66 -24.70 2.71
N VAL A 334 -0.24 -23.53 3.18
CA VAL A 334 -0.48 -23.08 4.55
C VAL A 334 -0.98 -21.63 4.50
N PRO A 335 -2.23 -21.32 4.94
CA PRO A 335 -2.83 -20.02 4.70
C PRO A 335 -2.00 -18.82 5.19
N PRO A 336 -1.36 -18.84 6.39
CA PRO A 336 -0.46 -17.75 6.78
C PRO A 336 0.77 -17.53 5.88
N VAL A 337 1.24 -18.58 5.19
CA VAL A 337 2.35 -18.47 4.22
C VAL A 337 1.84 -17.94 2.89
N SER A 338 0.65 -18.39 2.48
CA SER A 338 -0.06 -17.89 1.30
C SER A 338 -0.41 -16.40 1.41
N ASP A 339 -0.92 -15.97 2.57
CA ASP A 339 -1.16 -14.57 2.92
C ASP A 339 0.11 -13.73 2.72
N ALA A 340 1.20 -14.12 3.39
CA ALA A 340 2.47 -13.42 3.28
C ALA A 340 3.03 -13.40 1.84
N PHE A 341 2.82 -14.47 1.08
CA PHE A 341 3.18 -14.52 -0.33
C PHE A 341 2.33 -13.56 -1.17
N GLY A 342 1.01 -13.52 -0.96
CA GLY A 342 0.13 -12.54 -1.60
C GLY A 342 0.56 -11.10 -1.29
N ARG A 343 0.86 -10.79 -0.01
CA ARG A 343 1.40 -9.48 0.39
C ARG A 343 2.71 -9.15 -0.32
N LEU A 344 3.59 -10.13 -0.49
CA LEU A 344 4.83 -9.96 -1.25
C LEU A 344 4.55 -9.61 -2.72
N LEU A 345 3.59 -10.28 -3.35
CA LEU A 345 3.20 -9.98 -4.73
C LEU A 345 2.64 -8.55 -4.85
N ALA A 346 1.72 -8.17 -3.96
CA ALA A 346 1.15 -6.82 -3.93
C ALA A 346 2.23 -5.75 -3.74
N ALA A 347 3.13 -5.94 -2.78
CA ALA A 347 4.26 -5.05 -2.55
C ALA A 347 5.19 -4.96 -3.78
N ALA A 348 5.57 -6.09 -4.37
CA ALA A 348 6.46 -6.10 -5.53
C ALA A 348 5.82 -5.50 -6.79
N SER A 349 4.49 -5.55 -6.90
CA SER A 349 3.70 -4.87 -7.92
C SER A 349 3.57 -3.35 -7.68
N GLY A 350 4.04 -2.81 -6.56
CA GLY A 350 3.90 -1.39 -6.24
C GLY A 350 2.57 -1.02 -5.55
N ALA A 351 1.73 -2.00 -5.18
CA ALA A 351 0.40 -1.71 -4.64
C ALA A 351 0.41 -1.01 -3.27
N TYR A 352 1.55 -1.01 -2.57
CA TYR A 352 1.68 -0.41 -1.23
C TYR A 352 2.57 0.84 -1.18
N ASP A 353 3.35 1.12 -2.23
CA ASP A 353 4.29 2.24 -2.30
C ASP A 353 4.08 3.16 -3.51
N GLU A 354 3.24 2.79 -4.47
CA GLU A 354 3.02 3.54 -5.71
C GLU A 354 1.52 3.78 -5.96
N GLN A 355 1.19 4.80 -6.76
CA GLN A 355 -0.19 5.19 -7.06
C GLN A 355 -0.61 4.76 -8.46
N ASP A 356 -1.91 4.48 -8.61
CA ASP A 356 -2.55 4.16 -9.89
C ASP A 356 -2.23 5.20 -10.98
N GLY A 357 -1.65 4.74 -12.08
CA GLY A 357 -1.21 5.56 -13.22
C GLY A 357 0.16 6.23 -13.04
N GLU A 358 0.83 6.01 -11.90
CA GLU A 358 2.17 6.55 -11.59
C GLU A 358 3.19 5.46 -11.23
N HIS A 359 2.91 4.20 -11.55
CA HIS A 359 3.82 3.10 -11.24
C HIS A 359 5.16 3.19 -11.96
N SER A 360 6.21 2.74 -11.27
CA SER A 360 7.53 2.56 -11.83
C SER A 360 7.52 1.47 -12.89
N GLN A 361 8.49 1.54 -13.81
CA GLN A 361 8.65 0.55 -14.87
C GLN A 361 8.86 -0.87 -14.31
N GLU A 362 9.53 -0.94 -13.16
CA GLU A 362 9.80 -2.11 -12.36
C GLU A 362 8.54 -2.74 -11.78
N ALA A 363 7.72 -1.93 -11.10
CA ALA A 363 6.45 -2.36 -10.53
C ALA A 363 5.48 -2.79 -11.63
N ALA A 364 5.38 -2.00 -12.70
CA ALA A 364 4.53 -2.30 -13.85
C ALA A 364 4.91 -3.62 -14.55
N PHE A 365 6.20 -3.89 -14.73
CA PHE A 365 6.68 -5.17 -15.28
C PHE A 365 6.30 -6.35 -14.39
N PHE A 366 6.43 -6.19 -13.08
CA PHE A 366 6.07 -7.22 -12.13
C PHE A 366 4.55 -7.47 -12.12
N ALA A 367 3.75 -6.40 -12.02
CA ALA A 367 2.30 -6.45 -12.05
C ALA A 367 1.76 -7.06 -13.34
N TYR A 368 2.27 -6.66 -14.50
CA TYR A 368 1.93 -7.28 -15.78
C TYR A 368 2.16 -8.79 -15.78
N THR A 369 3.30 -9.25 -15.25
CA THR A 369 3.61 -10.68 -15.17
C THR A 369 2.61 -11.40 -14.25
N VAL A 370 2.30 -10.83 -13.09
CA VAL A 370 1.29 -11.42 -12.18
C VAL A 370 -0.08 -11.45 -12.86
N MET A 371 -0.51 -10.35 -13.46
CA MET A 371 -1.83 -10.22 -14.06
C MET A 371 -2.04 -11.16 -15.25
N THR A 372 -0.98 -11.47 -16.00
CA THR A 372 -1.08 -12.31 -17.21
C THR A 372 -0.79 -13.80 -16.95
N THR A 373 -0.47 -14.19 -15.71
CA THR A 373 -0.08 -15.59 -15.43
C THR A 373 -0.64 -16.18 -14.13
N ALA A 374 -1.18 -15.37 -13.22
CA ALA A 374 -1.67 -15.84 -11.93
C ALA A 374 -2.90 -16.77 -12.02
N ASP A 375 -3.64 -16.73 -13.12
CA ASP A 375 -4.76 -17.65 -13.42
C ASP A 375 -4.30 -19.09 -13.69
N GLU A 376 -3.01 -19.29 -13.96
CA GLU A 376 -2.37 -20.61 -14.13
C GLU A 376 -1.89 -21.21 -12.79
N TRP A 377 -2.01 -20.47 -11.68
CA TRP A 377 -1.48 -20.89 -10.39
C TRP A 377 -2.55 -21.52 -9.51
N ARG A 378 -2.16 -22.51 -8.71
CA ARG A 378 -2.99 -23.03 -7.62
C ARG A 378 -2.98 -22.07 -6.44
N LEU A 379 -3.94 -21.16 -6.41
CA LEU A 379 -4.04 -20.09 -5.41
C LEU A 379 -4.82 -20.54 -4.17
N ASN A 380 -4.29 -20.18 -3.00
CA ASN A 380 -5.03 -20.23 -1.74
C ASN A 380 -5.81 -18.93 -1.54
N ASP A 381 -6.97 -18.98 -0.89
CA ASP A 381 -7.84 -17.80 -0.69
C ASP A 381 -7.12 -16.62 -0.04
N ALA A 382 -6.19 -16.88 0.88
CA ALA A 382 -5.40 -15.82 1.51
C ALA A 382 -4.50 -15.06 0.51
N THR A 383 -4.04 -15.71 -0.57
CA THR A 383 -3.31 -15.02 -1.65
C THR A 383 -4.23 -14.14 -2.49
N ARG A 384 -5.48 -14.59 -2.70
CA ARG A 384 -6.45 -13.95 -3.61
C ARG A 384 -6.81 -12.54 -3.17
N ILE A 385 -6.91 -12.30 -1.86
CA ILE A 385 -7.14 -10.96 -1.27
C ILE A 385 -6.11 -9.95 -1.79
N HIS A 386 -4.83 -10.35 -1.84
CA HIS A 386 -3.75 -9.47 -2.28
C HIS A 386 -3.64 -9.34 -3.80
N LEU A 387 -4.16 -10.31 -4.57
CA LEU A 387 -4.31 -10.14 -6.02
C LEU A 387 -5.38 -9.09 -6.36
N ALA A 388 -6.43 -8.99 -5.54
CA ALA A 388 -7.40 -7.90 -5.67
C ALA A 388 -6.80 -6.53 -5.32
N GLU A 389 -5.88 -6.45 -4.36
CA GLU A 389 -5.13 -5.21 -4.09
C GLU A 389 -4.22 -4.81 -5.27
N VAL A 390 -3.61 -5.79 -5.96
CA VAL A 390 -2.90 -5.53 -7.23
C VAL A 390 -3.86 -5.02 -8.29
N ALA A 391 -5.02 -5.66 -8.47
CA ALA A 391 -6.04 -5.21 -9.41
C ALA A 391 -6.52 -3.78 -9.13
N GLY A 392 -6.76 -3.46 -7.85
CA GLY A 392 -7.19 -2.13 -7.42
C GLY A 392 -6.12 -1.06 -7.61
N SER A 393 -4.84 -1.38 -7.33
CA SER A 393 -3.73 -0.45 -7.57
C SER A 393 -3.56 -0.13 -9.05
N TYR A 394 -3.84 -1.08 -9.95
CA TYR A 394 -3.77 -0.92 -11.41
C TYR A 394 -5.18 -0.78 -12.03
N ALA A 395 -6.07 -0.06 -11.35
CA ALA A 395 -7.43 0.17 -11.82
C ALA A 395 -7.48 0.84 -13.20
N THR A 396 -6.46 1.62 -13.57
CA THR A 396 -6.31 2.17 -14.93
C THR A 396 -6.18 1.06 -15.98
N GLU A 397 -5.24 0.14 -15.80
CA GLU A 397 -4.98 -0.96 -16.73
C GLU A 397 -6.16 -1.93 -16.80
N ILE A 398 -6.78 -2.22 -15.64
CA ILE A 398 -7.99 -3.03 -15.58
C ILE A 398 -9.15 -2.37 -16.34
N THR A 399 -9.34 -1.05 -16.16
CA THR A 399 -10.41 -0.30 -16.83
C THR A 399 -10.21 -0.27 -18.34
N LEU A 400 -8.97 -0.04 -18.80
CA LEU A 400 -8.64 -0.04 -20.22
C LEU A 400 -8.74 -1.44 -20.83
N GLY A 401 -8.24 -2.48 -20.13
CA GLY A 401 -8.32 -3.86 -20.58
C GLY A 401 -9.75 -4.39 -20.68
N ALA A 402 -10.64 -3.97 -19.77
CA ALA A 402 -12.06 -4.29 -19.85
C ALA A 402 -12.82 -3.43 -20.89
N TYR A 403 -12.24 -2.32 -21.38
CA TYR A 403 -12.99 -1.37 -22.21
C TYR A 403 -13.26 -1.90 -23.62
N LEU A 404 -14.52 -2.27 -23.88
CA LEU A 404 -14.94 -2.82 -25.16
C LEU A 404 -15.01 -1.81 -26.31
N GLY A 405 -14.99 -0.51 -25.99
CA GLY A 405 -14.94 0.57 -26.96
C GLY A 405 -13.52 0.96 -27.37
N ASP A 406 -12.50 0.28 -26.86
CA ASP A 406 -11.11 0.56 -27.20
C ASP A 406 -10.79 0.11 -28.63
N ALA A 407 -10.00 0.91 -29.35
CA ALA A 407 -9.43 0.51 -30.64
C ALA A 407 -8.50 -0.72 -30.50
N ASP A 408 -8.00 -0.94 -29.28
CA ASP A 408 -7.05 -1.99 -28.94
C ASP A 408 -7.71 -3.29 -28.45
N LEU A 409 -9.04 -3.36 -28.47
CA LEU A 409 -9.84 -4.51 -28.02
C LEU A 409 -9.34 -5.88 -28.55
N ALA A 410 -8.84 -5.92 -29.78
CA ALA A 410 -8.41 -7.15 -30.45
C ALA A 410 -6.90 -7.43 -30.35
N LYS A 411 -6.15 -6.56 -29.65
CA LYS A 411 -4.70 -6.71 -29.50
C LYS A 411 -4.39 -7.48 -28.22
N ASP A 412 -3.41 -8.38 -28.28
CA ASP A 412 -2.93 -9.17 -27.13
C ASP A 412 -2.35 -8.30 -26.00
N SER A 413 -2.29 -8.77 -24.76
CA SER A 413 -1.57 -8.05 -23.70
C SER A 413 -0.11 -7.77 -24.10
N ALA A 414 0.39 -6.61 -23.71
CA ALA A 414 1.77 -6.22 -23.97
C ALA A 414 2.30 -5.26 -22.91
N MET A 415 3.60 -5.35 -22.64
CA MET A 415 4.36 -4.36 -21.85
C MET A 415 4.53 -3.08 -22.67
N GLN A 416 3.44 -2.40 -22.98
CA GLN A 416 3.43 -1.15 -23.71
C GLN A 416 2.39 -0.24 -23.09
N ALA A 417 2.79 0.99 -22.75
CA ALA A 417 1.85 1.99 -22.26
C ALA A 417 0.68 2.15 -23.23
N ALA A 418 -0.53 2.09 -22.69
CA ALA A 418 -1.77 2.15 -23.44
C ALA A 418 -2.75 3.12 -22.76
N PRO A 419 -3.35 4.06 -23.50
CA PRO A 419 -3.02 4.45 -24.87
C PRO A 419 -1.62 5.05 -24.98
N GLY A 420 -0.97 4.86 -26.12
CA GLY A 420 0.34 5.43 -26.42
C GLY A 420 0.38 6.97 -26.33
N LEU A 421 1.58 7.55 -26.26
CA LEU A 421 1.76 9.00 -26.03
C LEU A 421 1.03 9.89 -27.06
N PHE A 422 0.93 9.42 -28.31
CA PHE A 422 0.28 10.12 -29.42
C PHE A 422 -1.05 9.47 -29.84
N GLU A 423 -1.48 8.44 -29.12
CA GLU A 423 -2.76 7.79 -29.39
C GLU A 423 -3.90 8.55 -28.71
N TRP A 424 -5.09 8.41 -29.27
CA TRP A 424 -6.27 9.00 -28.68
C TRP A 424 -6.55 8.37 -27.31
N MET A 425 -6.84 9.20 -26.31
CA MET A 425 -7.10 8.76 -24.95
C MET A 425 -8.62 8.75 -24.70
N PRO A 426 -9.27 7.56 -24.70
CA PRO A 426 -10.73 7.46 -24.60
C PRO A 426 -11.26 8.02 -23.27
N ILE A 427 -10.50 7.83 -22.19
CA ILE A 427 -10.85 8.22 -20.83
C ILE A 427 -9.78 9.20 -20.33
N PRO A 428 -10.11 10.50 -20.14
CA PRO A 428 -9.13 11.48 -19.69
C PRO A 428 -8.44 11.10 -18.37
N GLY A 429 -7.11 11.01 -18.40
CA GLY A 429 -6.30 10.67 -17.23
C GLY A 429 -6.09 9.18 -16.98
N ALA A 430 -6.66 8.30 -17.84
CA ALA A 430 -6.42 6.87 -17.81
C ALA A 430 -5.40 6.49 -18.89
N ARG A 431 -4.13 6.47 -18.51
CA ARG A 431 -3.04 5.89 -19.31
C ARG A 431 -2.35 4.85 -18.45
N GLY A 432 -2.43 3.60 -18.87
CA GLY A 432 -1.76 2.49 -18.22
C GLY A 432 -0.26 2.44 -18.56
N ALA A 433 0.52 1.88 -17.65
CA ALA A 433 1.94 1.57 -17.84
C ALA A 433 2.14 0.39 -18.82
N PHE A 434 1.15 -0.50 -18.91
CA PHE A 434 1.08 -1.60 -19.86
C PHE A 434 -0.35 -1.76 -20.41
N ARG A 435 -0.50 -2.66 -21.37
CA ARG A 435 -1.78 -2.99 -21.99
C ARG A 435 -2.22 -4.38 -21.60
N LEU A 436 -3.43 -4.50 -21.08
CA LEU A 436 -4.10 -5.78 -20.90
C LEU A 436 -5.09 -6.01 -22.04
N SER A 437 -5.15 -7.26 -22.51
CA SER A 437 -6.25 -7.71 -23.35
C SER A 437 -7.52 -7.90 -22.51
N PRO A 438 -8.71 -7.85 -23.11
CA PRO A 438 -9.95 -8.22 -22.42
C PRO A 438 -9.94 -9.64 -21.86
N GLU A 439 -9.25 -10.57 -22.53
CA GLU A 439 -9.12 -11.96 -22.08
C GLU A 439 -8.25 -12.07 -20.82
N ASP A 440 -7.06 -11.46 -20.83
CA ASP A 440 -6.16 -11.50 -19.66
C ASP A 440 -6.73 -10.69 -18.49
N THR A 441 -7.47 -9.61 -18.77
CA THR A 441 -8.22 -8.88 -17.72
C THR A 441 -9.25 -9.78 -17.07
N PHE A 442 -10.02 -10.52 -17.87
CA PHE A 442 -11.02 -11.48 -17.37
C PHE A 442 -10.36 -12.61 -16.57
N ARG A 443 -9.31 -13.24 -17.12
CA ARG A 443 -8.55 -14.32 -16.47
C ARG A 443 -7.94 -13.86 -15.15
N PHE A 444 -7.37 -12.66 -15.10
CA PHE A 444 -6.85 -12.15 -13.84
C PHE A 444 -7.95 -11.93 -12.80
N MET A 445 -9.11 -11.40 -13.21
CA MET A 445 -10.23 -11.21 -12.28
C MET A 445 -10.75 -12.53 -11.69
N THR A 446 -10.70 -13.66 -12.41
CA THR A 446 -11.10 -14.97 -11.83
C THR A 446 -10.19 -15.39 -10.67
N THR A 447 -9.00 -14.82 -10.54
CA THR A 447 -8.10 -15.12 -9.42
C THR A 447 -8.64 -14.62 -8.08
N PHE A 448 -9.56 -13.63 -8.05
CA PHE A 448 -10.07 -13.06 -6.80
C PHE A 448 -11.58 -12.81 -6.77
N ALA A 449 -12.26 -12.66 -7.91
CA ALA A 449 -13.66 -12.21 -7.94
C ALA A 449 -14.65 -13.19 -7.28
N GLY A 450 -14.29 -14.46 -7.12
CA GLY A 450 -15.11 -15.44 -6.38
C GLY A 450 -15.15 -15.19 -4.87
N ASP A 451 -14.20 -14.41 -4.32
CA ASP A 451 -14.11 -14.11 -2.88
C ASP A 451 -14.74 -12.74 -2.57
N ALA A 452 -15.53 -12.65 -1.50
CA ALA A 452 -16.22 -11.41 -1.15
C ALA A 452 -15.28 -10.37 -0.50
N ASP A 453 -14.33 -10.81 0.33
CA ASP A 453 -13.37 -9.93 0.98
C ASP A 453 -12.36 -9.40 -0.04
N ALA A 454 -11.93 -10.24 -0.98
CA ALA A 454 -11.04 -9.82 -2.07
C ALA A 454 -11.72 -8.81 -2.99
N ARG A 455 -12.98 -9.03 -3.40
CA ARG A 455 -13.73 -8.04 -4.19
C ARG A 455 -13.83 -6.68 -3.50
N LEU A 456 -13.99 -6.64 -2.18
CA LEU A 456 -14.00 -5.37 -1.44
C LEU A 456 -12.69 -4.58 -1.63
N ARG A 457 -11.53 -5.26 -1.67
CA ARG A 457 -10.22 -4.62 -1.94
C ARG A 457 -10.11 -4.08 -3.36
N PHE A 458 -10.65 -4.81 -4.32
CA PHE A 458 -10.72 -4.33 -5.70
C PHE A 458 -11.64 -3.10 -5.82
N ASP A 459 -12.80 -3.15 -5.16
CA ASP A 459 -13.77 -2.04 -5.11
C ASP A 459 -13.16 -0.77 -4.50
N GLU A 460 -12.26 -0.90 -3.51
CA GLU A 460 -11.51 0.23 -2.92
C GLU A 460 -10.68 0.94 -4.00
N GLY A 461 -9.90 0.20 -4.79
CA GLY A 461 -9.11 0.77 -5.89
C GLY A 461 -9.97 1.37 -7.01
N MET A 462 -11.10 0.75 -7.35
CA MET A 462 -12.03 1.29 -8.36
C MET A 462 -12.71 2.60 -7.91
N ASP A 463 -12.99 2.76 -6.62
CA ASP A 463 -13.51 4.01 -6.06
C ASP A 463 -12.46 5.12 -6.11
N GLU A 464 -11.20 4.82 -5.77
CA GLU A 464 -10.08 5.76 -5.91
C GLU A 464 -9.87 6.19 -7.37
N PHE A 465 -9.89 5.23 -8.30
CA PHE A 465 -9.83 5.50 -9.74
C PHE A 465 -10.95 6.44 -10.18
N LEU A 466 -12.21 6.15 -9.80
CA LEU A 466 -13.37 6.98 -10.13
C LEU A 466 -13.18 8.42 -9.63
N HIS A 467 -12.73 8.60 -8.39
CA HIS A 467 -12.47 9.93 -7.82
C HIS A 467 -11.36 10.68 -8.56
N ARG A 468 -10.36 9.97 -9.09
CA ARG A 468 -9.25 10.53 -9.86
C ARG A 468 -9.67 10.96 -11.27
N VAL A 469 -10.40 10.12 -12.00
CA VAL A 469 -10.69 10.36 -13.43
C VAL A 469 -12.00 11.12 -13.70
N LEU A 470 -13.00 11.01 -12.82
CA LEU A 470 -14.29 11.68 -13.01
C LEU A 470 -14.17 13.22 -13.13
N PRO A 471 -13.35 13.92 -12.31
CA PRO A 471 -13.16 15.36 -12.47
C PRO A 471 -12.52 15.72 -13.82
N LEU A 472 -11.61 14.89 -14.33
CA LEU A 472 -10.94 15.12 -15.62
C LEU A 472 -11.93 14.97 -16.78
N ALA A 473 -12.72 13.89 -16.79
CA ALA A 473 -13.77 13.66 -17.76
C ALA A 473 -14.83 14.79 -17.72
N SER A 474 -15.28 15.16 -16.52
CA SER A 474 -16.25 16.24 -16.31
C SER A 474 -15.75 17.59 -16.81
N ASN A 475 -14.50 17.93 -16.52
CA ASN A 475 -13.87 19.17 -16.98
C ASN A 475 -13.69 19.19 -18.50
N ALA A 476 -13.41 18.04 -19.13
CA ALA A 476 -13.37 17.93 -20.58
C ALA A 476 -14.74 18.26 -21.19
N VAL A 477 -15.82 17.66 -20.69
CA VAL A 477 -17.20 17.94 -21.14
C VAL A 477 -17.56 19.41 -20.97
N LYS A 478 -17.25 20.03 -19.82
CA LYS A 478 -17.56 21.44 -19.58
C LYS A 478 -16.82 22.41 -20.53
N ARG A 479 -15.62 22.04 -20.97
CA ARG A 479 -14.81 22.88 -21.86
C ARG A 479 -15.22 22.74 -23.32
N SER A 480 -15.49 21.52 -23.78
CA SER A 480 -15.80 21.23 -25.19
C SER A 480 -17.30 21.29 -25.51
N GLY A 481 -18.16 21.02 -24.52
CA GLY A 481 -19.58 20.74 -24.72
C GLY A 481 -19.87 19.34 -25.29
N ASP A 482 -18.83 18.53 -25.51
CA ASP A 482 -18.94 17.14 -25.97
C ASP A 482 -19.04 16.20 -24.78
N VAL A 483 -20.03 15.31 -24.78
CA VAL A 483 -20.30 14.37 -23.68
C VAL A 483 -19.48 13.08 -23.76
N ALA A 484 -18.82 12.82 -24.88
CA ALA A 484 -18.06 11.59 -25.13
C ALA A 484 -17.07 11.21 -24.00
N PRO A 485 -16.33 12.15 -23.35
CA PRO A 485 -15.47 11.81 -22.23
C PRO A 485 -16.17 11.13 -21.05
N LEU A 486 -17.39 11.57 -20.71
CA LEU A 486 -18.18 10.92 -19.65
C LEU A 486 -18.78 9.60 -20.15
N GLU A 487 -19.26 9.56 -21.41
CA GLU A 487 -19.82 8.34 -21.98
C GLU A 487 -18.79 7.21 -22.02
N ASN A 488 -17.56 7.51 -22.43
CA ASN A 488 -16.46 6.55 -22.47
C ASN A 488 -16.10 6.07 -21.07
N LEU A 489 -15.98 7.00 -20.11
CA LEU A 489 -15.69 6.65 -18.71
C LEU A 489 -16.75 5.69 -18.15
N PHE A 490 -18.03 6.05 -18.23
CA PHE A 490 -19.08 5.23 -17.63
C PHE A 490 -19.34 3.93 -18.40
N SER A 491 -19.12 3.90 -19.71
CA SER A 491 -19.11 2.66 -20.47
C SER A 491 -17.98 1.73 -20.01
N ALA A 492 -16.76 2.25 -19.81
CA ALA A 492 -15.63 1.46 -19.34
C ALA A 492 -15.82 0.95 -17.92
N LEU A 493 -16.30 1.79 -17.00
CA LEU A 493 -16.65 1.38 -15.63
C LEU A 493 -17.75 0.31 -15.62
N GLY A 494 -18.74 0.43 -16.51
CA GLY A 494 -19.74 -0.61 -16.74
C GLY A 494 -19.09 -1.92 -17.17
N ASN A 495 -18.19 -1.88 -18.15
CA ASN A 495 -17.49 -3.07 -18.63
C ASN A 495 -16.66 -3.75 -17.54
N VAL A 496 -15.92 -2.98 -16.72
CA VAL A 496 -15.18 -3.52 -15.56
C VAL A 496 -16.10 -4.32 -14.65
N ARG A 497 -17.26 -3.75 -14.29
CA ARG A 497 -18.24 -4.44 -13.45
C ARG A 497 -18.80 -5.68 -14.14
N GLY A 498 -19.08 -5.63 -15.45
CA GLY A 498 -19.54 -6.77 -16.21
C GLY A 498 -18.53 -7.92 -16.22
N THR A 499 -17.25 -7.61 -16.43
CA THR A 499 -16.14 -8.57 -16.41
C THR A 499 -15.95 -9.16 -15.01
N GLU A 500 -16.00 -8.35 -13.96
CA GLU A 500 -15.90 -8.81 -12.56
C GLU A 500 -17.03 -9.80 -12.21
N LEU A 501 -18.28 -9.46 -12.57
CA LEU A 501 -19.44 -10.35 -12.35
C LEU A 501 -19.28 -11.67 -13.10
N ALA A 502 -18.84 -11.61 -14.36
CA ALA A 502 -18.60 -12.79 -15.16
C ALA A 502 -17.50 -13.67 -14.57
N ALA A 503 -16.41 -13.06 -14.09
CA ALA A 503 -15.31 -13.76 -13.44
C ALA A 503 -15.74 -14.42 -12.12
N ALA A 504 -16.52 -13.73 -11.30
CA ALA A 504 -17.05 -14.26 -10.06
C ALA A 504 -17.98 -15.46 -10.29
N VAL A 505 -18.90 -15.38 -11.25
CA VAL A 505 -19.79 -16.49 -11.63
C VAL A 505 -18.98 -17.68 -12.14
N ARG A 506 -17.96 -17.42 -12.97
CA ARG A 506 -17.08 -18.47 -13.51
C ARG A 506 -16.36 -19.28 -12.42
N VAL A 507 -16.04 -18.64 -11.29
CA VAL A 507 -15.33 -19.28 -10.15
C VAL A 507 -16.30 -19.96 -9.20
N LEU A 508 -17.46 -19.35 -8.92
CA LEU A 508 -18.37 -19.83 -7.87
C LEU A 508 -19.31 -20.95 -8.33
N ASP A 509 -19.83 -20.88 -9.55
CA ASP A 509 -20.67 -21.94 -10.11
C ASP A 509 -20.71 -21.84 -11.66
N PRO A 510 -19.76 -22.46 -12.38
CA PRO A 510 -19.63 -22.32 -13.82
C PRO A 510 -20.77 -22.98 -14.62
N GLU A 511 -21.48 -23.95 -14.04
CA GLU A 511 -22.58 -24.68 -14.70
C GLU A 511 -23.97 -24.14 -14.34
N ASP A 512 -24.09 -23.10 -13.52
CA ASP A 512 -25.41 -22.61 -13.12
C ASP A 512 -26.15 -21.90 -14.26
N GLU A 513 -26.94 -22.67 -15.01
CA GLU A 513 -27.84 -22.19 -16.06
C GLU A 513 -28.88 -21.17 -15.56
N ARG A 514 -29.02 -20.99 -14.23
CA ARG A 514 -29.88 -19.96 -13.62
C ARG A 514 -29.29 -18.55 -13.74
N VAL A 515 -27.98 -18.39 -13.95
CA VAL A 515 -27.32 -17.08 -14.08
C VAL A 515 -27.21 -16.68 -15.56
N LYS A 516 -28.33 -16.19 -16.12
CA LYS A 516 -28.45 -15.92 -17.57
C LYS A 516 -27.95 -14.54 -17.96
N GLY A 517 -27.93 -13.59 -17.03
CA GLY A 517 -27.48 -12.22 -17.28
C GLY A 517 -26.71 -11.59 -16.13
N ALA A 518 -26.15 -10.41 -16.37
CA ALA A 518 -25.38 -9.65 -15.38
C ALA A 518 -26.22 -9.30 -14.13
N GLU A 519 -27.53 -9.19 -14.27
CA GLU A 519 -28.46 -8.88 -13.17
C GLU A 519 -28.69 -10.10 -12.26
N ASP A 520 -28.83 -11.29 -12.85
CA ASP A 520 -28.89 -12.56 -12.11
C ASP A 520 -27.58 -12.78 -11.34
N ALA A 521 -26.44 -12.52 -12.00
CA ALA A 521 -25.11 -12.64 -11.41
C ALA A 521 -24.92 -11.71 -10.22
N GLU A 522 -25.31 -10.44 -10.37
CA GLU A 522 -25.24 -9.47 -9.29
C GLU A 522 -26.13 -9.86 -8.10
N SER A 523 -27.33 -10.39 -8.37
CA SER A 523 -28.25 -10.84 -7.32
C SER A 523 -27.71 -12.07 -6.58
N PHE A 524 -27.15 -13.04 -7.31
CA PHE A 524 -26.46 -14.21 -6.77
C PHE A 524 -25.29 -13.79 -5.85
N LEU A 525 -24.43 -12.90 -6.33
CA LEU A 525 -23.26 -12.44 -5.59
C LEU A 525 -23.62 -11.55 -4.40
N ALA A 526 -24.66 -10.73 -4.51
CA ALA A 526 -25.14 -9.91 -3.40
C ALA A 526 -25.68 -10.77 -2.26
N GLY A 527 -26.44 -11.83 -2.58
CA GLY A 527 -26.91 -12.81 -1.58
C GLY A 527 -25.76 -13.49 -0.84
N GLY A 528 -24.71 -13.91 -1.55
CA GLY A 528 -23.50 -14.50 -0.95
C GLY A 528 -22.68 -13.51 -0.12
N ALA A 529 -22.46 -12.30 -0.64
CA ALA A 529 -21.66 -11.27 0.05
C ALA A 529 -22.33 -10.76 1.33
N LEU A 530 -23.65 -10.60 1.34
CA LEU A 530 -24.42 -10.19 2.53
C LEU A 530 -24.28 -11.18 3.69
N ALA A 531 -24.25 -12.49 3.40
CA ALA A 531 -24.09 -13.53 4.40
C ALA A 531 -22.72 -13.49 5.09
N VAL A 532 -21.67 -13.14 4.35
CA VAL A 532 -20.28 -13.12 4.84
C VAL A 532 -19.93 -11.78 5.50
N LEU A 533 -20.19 -10.66 4.81
CA LEU A 533 -19.75 -9.32 5.24
C LEU A 533 -20.61 -8.70 6.34
N GLY A 534 -21.92 -9.04 6.38
CA GLY A 534 -22.88 -8.48 7.34
C GLY A 534 -22.54 -8.74 8.83
N LEU A 535 -21.60 -9.66 9.10
CA LEU A 535 -21.16 -10.03 10.44
C LEU A 535 -19.78 -9.48 10.84
N ALA A 536 -18.94 -9.05 9.89
CA ALA A 536 -17.50 -8.88 10.14
C ALA A 536 -16.92 -7.46 9.93
N HIS A 537 -17.51 -6.62 9.07
CA HIS A 537 -16.84 -5.38 8.62
C HIS A 537 -17.61 -4.08 8.97
N PRO A 538 -16.91 -2.99 9.37
CA PRO A 538 -17.53 -1.70 9.61
C PRO A 538 -17.92 -1.01 8.29
N LEU A 539 -19.16 -0.51 8.18
CA LEU A 539 -19.71 0.18 6.99
C LEU A 539 -18.90 1.41 6.53
N SER A 540 -18.04 1.98 7.39
CA SER A 540 -17.16 3.09 7.04
C SER A 540 -16.00 2.69 6.12
N ALA A 541 -15.65 1.41 6.07
CA ALA A 541 -14.57 0.88 5.23
C ALA A 541 -15.03 0.54 3.81
N ILE A 542 -16.33 0.64 3.51
CA ILE A 542 -16.86 0.21 2.20
C ILE A 542 -16.84 1.40 1.21
N PRO A 543 -16.29 1.21 -0.01
CA PRO A 543 -16.21 2.25 -1.04
C PRO A 543 -17.59 2.71 -1.48
N ARG A 544 -17.92 3.99 -1.29
CA ARG A 544 -19.33 4.42 -1.36
C ARG A 544 -19.84 4.67 -2.76
N ALA A 545 -19.05 5.34 -3.60
CA ALA A 545 -19.52 5.78 -4.92
C ALA A 545 -19.48 4.61 -5.90
N TRP A 546 -18.40 3.83 -5.92
CA TRP A 546 -18.28 2.65 -6.76
C TRP A 546 -19.34 1.59 -6.42
N THR A 547 -19.52 1.21 -5.15
CA THR A 547 -20.55 0.25 -4.75
C THR A 547 -21.96 0.74 -5.12
N ALA A 548 -22.28 2.02 -4.92
CA ALA A 548 -23.58 2.57 -5.26
C ALA A 548 -23.84 2.57 -6.77
N LEU A 549 -22.82 2.88 -7.59
CA LEU A 549 -22.90 2.77 -9.04
C LEU A 549 -23.06 1.31 -9.50
N SER A 550 -22.28 0.39 -8.95
CA SER A 550 -22.28 -1.01 -9.35
C SER A 550 -23.60 -1.68 -9.03
N THR A 551 -24.02 -1.62 -7.77
CA THR A 551 -25.22 -2.30 -7.26
C THR A 551 -26.53 -1.54 -7.50
N GLY A 552 -26.45 -0.23 -7.76
CA GLY A 552 -27.63 0.62 -7.89
C GLY A 552 -28.37 0.88 -6.57
N VAL A 553 -27.79 0.50 -5.44
CA VAL A 553 -28.34 0.74 -4.09
C VAL A 553 -27.22 1.22 -3.16
N SER A 554 -27.57 1.97 -2.11
CA SER A 554 -26.54 2.52 -1.22
C SER A 554 -25.83 1.42 -0.41
N VAL A 555 -24.55 1.63 -0.08
CA VAL A 555 -23.72 0.76 0.78
C VAL A 555 -24.43 0.24 2.03
N TYR A 556 -25.20 1.09 2.71
CA TYR A 556 -25.94 0.73 3.93
C TYR A 556 -26.97 -0.39 3.68
N TYR A 557 -27.55 -0.43 2.48
CA TYR A 557 -28.52 -1.45 2.08
C TYR A 557 -27.82 -2.71 1.57
N THR A 558 -26.71 -2.55 0.85
CA THR A 558 -25.91 -3.67 0.33
C THR A 558 -25.20 -4.46 1.42
N TYR A 559 -24.85 -3.85 2.56
CA TYR A 559 -23.99 -4.48 3.59
C TYR A 559 -24.45 -4.25 5.04
N GLY A 560 -25.64 -3.68 5.28
CA GLY A 560 -26.15 -3.40 6.62
C GLY A 560 -26.65 -4.63 7.40
N ARG A 561 -26.62 -4.54 8.74
CA ARG A 561 -26.80 -5.61 9.77
C ARG A 561 -28.06 -6.50 9.76
N ASP A 562 -28.92 -6.45 8.76
CA ASP A 562 -30.15 -7.27 8.77
C ASP A 562 -30.33 -7.97 7.40
N PRO A 563 -29.72 -9.15 7.20
CA PRO A 563 -29.62 -9.78 5.88
C PRO A 563 -30.88 -10.55 5.47
N GLU A 564 -31.61 -11.19 6.39
CA GLU A 564 -32.71 -12.11 6.03
C GLU A 564 -33.99 -11.39 5.53
N GLU A 565 -34.32 -10.21 6.07
CA GLU A 565 -35.52 -9.47 5.65
C GLU A 565 -35.28 -8.54 4.45
N LYS A 566 -34.01 -8.37 4.02
CA LYS A 566 -33.60 -7.38 3.01
C LYS A 566 -33.32 -7.96 1.64
N VAL A 567 -32.93 -9.24 1.55
CA VAL A 567 -32.69 -9.92 0.27
C VAL A 567 -33.97 -9.91 -0.57
N ASP A 568 -35.12 -10.31 -0.02
CA ASP A 568 -36.39 -10.31 -0.76
C ASP A 568 -36.89 -8.89 -1.12
N LYS A 569 -36.64 -7.88 -0.27
CA LYS A 569 -37.10 -6.49 -0.51
C LYS A 569 -36.20 -5.67 -1.44
N LEU A 570 -34.90 -5.97 -1.54
CA LEU A 570 -33.97 -5.29 -2.46
C LEU A 570 -33.97 -5.91 -3.86
N LEU A 571 -34.36 -7.18 -3.97
CA LEU A 571 -34.43 -7.92 -5.22
C LEU A 571 -35.70 -7.61 -6.05
N GLU A 572 -36.72 -6.98 -5.45
CA GLU A 572 -38.06 -6.93 -6.06
C GLU A 572 -38.37 -5.82 -7.10
N SER A 573 -37.42 -4.98 -7.53
CA SER A 573 -37.60 -4.28 -8.82
C SER A 573 -36.31 -3.78 -9.48
N ASP A 574 -36.09 -4.15 -10.74
CA ASP A 574 -35.05 -3.57 -11.60
C ASP A 574 -35.13 -2.04 -11.69
N GLU A 575 -36.34 -1.51 -11.48
CA GLU A 575 -36.63 -0.08 -11.38
C GLU A 575 -35.87 0.57 -10.20
N ALA A 576 -35.85 -0.06 -9.02
CA ALA A 576 -35.13 0.43 -7.85
C ALA A 576 -33.61 0.53 -8.07
N LYS A 577 -32.99 -0.52 -8.63
CA LYS A 577 -31.54 -0.54 -8.93
C LYS A 577 -31.17 0.54 -9.97
N THR A 578 -32.00 0.66 -11.01
CA THR A 578 -31.80 1.69 -12.05
C THR A 578 -31.92 3.10 -11.47
N LEU A 579 -32.93 3.35 -10.63
CA LEU A 579 -33.16 4.64 -10.00
C LEU A 579 -32.04 5.01 -9.02
N GLY A 580 -31.56 4.06 -8.21
CA GLY A 580 -30.46 4.34 -7.29
C GLY A 580 -29.14 4.61 -7.99
N ARG A 581 -28.86 3.92 -9.11
CA ARG A 581 -27.71 4.27 -9.98
C ARG A 581 -27.84 5.68 -10.56
N ARG A 582 -29.03 6.06 -11.04
CA ARG A 582 -29.29 7.44 -11.52
C ARG A 582 -29.12 8.47 -10.40
N HIS A 583 -29.56 8.14 -9.19
CA HIS A 583 -29.39 8.99 -8.02
C HIS A 583 -27.92 9.23 -7.71
N GLU A 584 -27.09 8.17 -7.60
CA GLU A 584 -25.66 8.31 -7.34
C GLU A 584 -24.97 9.11 -8.44
N MET A 585 -25.29 8.81 -9.70
CA MET A 585 -24.78 9.52 -10.86
C MET A 585 -25.12 11.03 -10.83
N ALA A 586 -26.34 11.39 -10.43
CA ALA A 586 -26.71 12.79 -10.24
C ALA A 586 -25.89 13.44 -9.12
N GLN A 587 -25.67 12.76 -8.00
CA GLN A 587 -24.83 13.28 -6.92
C GLN A 587 -23.38 13.51 -7.37
N LEU A 588 -22.80 12.54 -8.09
CA LEU A 588 -21.47 12.66 -8.66
C LEU A 588 -21.37 13.86 -9.60
N LEU A 589 -22.29 14.01 -10.55
CA LEU A 589 -22.29 15.13 -11.50
C LEU A 589 -22.51 16.48 -10.79
N ILE A 590 -23.37 16.56 -9.78
CA ILE A 590 -23.55 17.77 -8.96
C ILE A 590 -22.24 18.14 -8.27
N LYS A 591 -21.54 17.18 -7.65
CA LYS A 591 -20.23 17.40 -7.02
C LYS A 591 -19.19 17.89 -8.02
N GLN A 592 -19.26 17.41 -9.25
CA GLN A 592 -18.40 17.90 -10.34
C GLN A 592 -18.84 19.25 -10.88
N GLY A 593 -19.91 19.87 -10.37
CA GLY A 593 -20.38 21.21 -10.72
C GLY A 593 -21.31 21.25 -11.93
N PHE A 594 -22.02 20.17 -12.26
CA PHE A 594 -23.18 20.21 -13.14
C PHE A 594 -24.41 20.64 -12.32
N THR A 595 -24.76 21.92 -12.41
CA THR A 595 -25.78 22.51 -11.55
C THR A 595 -27.20 22.13 -12.03
N PRO A 596 -28.09 21.67 -11.13
CA PRO A 596 -29.49 21.49 -11.46
C PRO A 596 -30.15 22.83 -11.81
N GLN A 597 -30.98 22.85 -12.85
CA GLN A 597 -31.87 23.98 -13.16
C GLN A 597 -32.93 24.18 -12.08
N VAL A 598 -33.43 23.08 -11.52
CA VAL A 598 -34.40 23.09 -10.42
C VAL A 598 -33.76 22.37 -9.22
N PRO A 599 -33.55 23.04 -8.08
CA PRO A 599 -32.97 22.39 -6.90
C PRO A 599 -33.90 21.28 -6.38
N PRO A 600 -33.36 20.26 -5.68
CA PRO A 600 -34.19 19.29 -4.97
C PRO A 600 -35.18 20.01 -4.05
N ALA A 601 -36.44 19.53 -4.01
CA ALA A 601 -37.48 20.12 -3.18
C ALA A 601 -38.38 19.06 -2.52
N GLY A 602 -39.04 19.42 -1.43
CA GLY A 602 -40.03 18.57 -0.77
C GLY A 602 -39.43 17.27 -0.24
N ILE A 603 -40.07 16.14 -0.59
CA ILE A 603 -39.75 14.81 -0.03
C ILE A 603 -38.40 14.24 -0.49
N ILE A 604 -37.77 14.82 -1.53
CA ILE A 604 -36.45 14.43 -2.02
C ILE A 604 -35.32 15.36 -1.56
N ALA A 605 -35.64 16.45 -0.85
CA ALA A 605 -34.68 17.45 -0.39
C ALA A 605 -34.30 17.26 1.08
N ASP A 606 -33.00 17.27 1.39
CA ASP A 606 -32.49 17.27 2.76
C ASP A 606 -32.64 18.66 3.43
N SER A 607 -32.22 18.77 4.69
CA SER A 607 -32.30 20.03 5.45
C SER A 607 -31.42 21.16 4.87
N ASN A 608 -30.46 20.83 4.01
CA ASN A 608 -29.55 21.76 3.37
C ASN A 608 -29.96 22.09 1.92
N GLY A 609 -31.10 21.57 1.45
CA GLY A 609 -31.55 21.72 0.06
C GLY A 609 -30.79 20.83 -0.93
N GLY A 610 -30.00 19.87 -0.44
CA GLY A 610 -29.37 18.82 -1.22
C GLY A 610 -30.31 17.66 -1.49
N LEU A 611 -29.90 16.75 -2.37
CA LEU A 611 -30.65 15.53 -2.66
C LEU A 611 -30.48 14.54 -1.49
N ARG A 612 -31.59 14.10 -0.88
CA ARG A 612 -31.55 13.08 0.18
C ARG A 612 -30.87 11.80 -0.27
N PRO A 613 -30.30 11.00 0.64
CA PRO A 613 -29.89 9.63 0.34
C PRO A 613 -31.00 8.85 -0.36
N PHE A 614 -30.64 8.01 -1.34
CA PHE A 614 -31.62 7.26 -2.13
C PHE A 614 -32.53 6.38 -1.27
N SER A 615 -31.98 5.83 -0.18
CA SER A 615 -32.72 5.10 0.85
C SER A 615 -33.93 5.85 1.39
N ASP A 616 -33.72 7.12 1.69
CA ASP A 616 -34.72 7.96 2.35
C ASP A 616 -35.81 8.35 1.35
N ILE A 617 -35.44 8.46 0.07
CA ILE A 617 -36.35 8.66 -1.06
C ILE A 617 -37.20 7.40 -1.28
N GLN A 618 -36.59 6.22 -1.28
CA GLN A 618 -37.31 4.94 -1.40
C GLN A 618 -38.27 4.69 -0.23
N GLN A 619 -37.90 5.08 0.99
CA GLN A 619 -38.78 4.98 2.17
C GLN A 619 -40.06 5.82 2.03
N GLN A 620 -40.11 6.81 1.13
CA GLN A 620 -41.34 7.54 0.80
C GLN A 620 -42.23 6.80 -0.21
N GLY A 621 -41.86 5.58 -0.61
CA GLY A 621 -42.56 4.75 -1.58
C GLY A 621 -42.70 5.41 -2.96
N ALA A 622 -43.79 5.08 -3.66
CA ALA A 622 -44.06 5.57 -5.02
C ALA A 622 -44.16 7.11 -5.13
N ALA A 623 -44.37 7.83 -4.02
CA ALA A 623 -44.35 9.29 -4.01
C ALA A 623 -42.91 9.81 -4.16
N GLY A 624 -41.95 9.25 -3.40
CA GLY A 624 -40.54 9.63 -3.46
C GLY A 624 -39.92 9.35 -4.82
N VAL A 625 -40.17 8.15 -5.36
CA VAL A 625 -39.70 7.76 -6.70
C VAL A 625 -40.21 8.71 -7.78
N ARG A 626 -41.52 8.98 -7.82
CA ARG A 626 -42.10 9.92 -8.80
C ARG A 626 -41.57 11.34 -8.62
N ALA A 627 -41.35 11.79 -7.39
CA ALA A 627 -40.76 13.11 -7.14
C ALA A 627 -39.32 13.19 -7.66
N PHE A 628 -38.52 12.13 -7.49
CA PHE A 628 -37.17 12.06 -8.03
C PHE A 628 -37.17 12.04 -9.57
N ASP A 629 -38.01 11.21 -10.21
CA ASP A 629 -38.13 11.19 -11.67
C ASP A 629 -38.59 12.53 -12.23
N GLN A 630 -39.58 13.17 -11.58
CA GLN A 630 -40.03 14.49 -11.99
C GLN A 630 -38.90 15.52 -11.86
N TRP A 631 -38.13 15.48 -10.77
CA TRP A 631 -36.96 16.34 -10.61
C TRP A 631 -35.91 16.11 -11.71
N MET A 632 -35.69 14.86 -12.14
CA MET A 632 -34.82 14.55 -13.28
C MET A 632 -35.36 15.13 -14.60
N VAL A 633 -36.67 15.02 -14.86
CA VAL A 633 -37.34 15.62 -16.03
C VAL A 633 -37.25 17.15 -16.00
N ASP A 634 -37.47 17.76 -14.84
CA ASP A 634 -37.36 19.21 -14.64
C ASP A 634 -35.94 19.69 -14.90
N ASN A 635 -34.94 18.86 -14.56
CA ASN A 635 -33.53 19.07 -14.83
C ASN A 635 -33.06 18.60 -16.22
N GLY A 636 -33.98 18.27 -17.13
CA GLY A 636 -33.71 18.15 -18.56
C GLY A 636 -33.73 16.74 -19.15
N MET A 637 -34.00 15.71 -18.34
CA MET A 637 -34.13 14.33 -18.83
C MET A 637 -35.23 14.22 -19.90
N GLY A 638 -34.90 13.63 -21.06
CA GLY A 638 -35.82 13.42 -22.17
C GLY A 638 -36.10 14.66 -23.03
N LYS A 639 -35.42 15.79 -22.77
CA LYS A 639 -35.60 17.06 -23.50
C LYS A 639 -34.58 17.28 -24.62
N GLY A 640 -33.69 16.31 -24.88
CA GLY A 640 -32.66 16.40 -25.91
C GLY A 640 -31.62 17.49 -25.65
N ARG A 641 -31.40 17.86 -24.38
CA ARG A 641 -30.38 18.83 -23.96
C ARG A 641 -29.20 18.07 -23.35
N PRO A 642 -28.18 17.70 -24.14
CA PRO A 642 -27.17 16.72 -23.74
C PRO A 642 -26.33 17.13 -22.53
N LEU A 643 -26.24 18.42 -22.20
CA LEU A 643 -25.49 18.94 -21.05
C LEU A 643 -26.35 19.24 -19.82
N SER A 644 -27.66 19.03 -19.91
CA SER A 644 -28.53 19.19 -18.74
C SER A 644 -28.30 18.05 -17.75
N LEU A 645 -28.36 18.34 -16.45
CA LEU A 645 -28.09 17.34 -15.41
C LEU A 645 -28.94 16.08 -15.59
N GLY A 646 -30.25 16.26 -15.82
CA GLY A 646 -31.17 15.14 -15.98
C GLY A 646 -30.84 14.24 -17.17
N GLU A 647 -30.48 14.84 -18.30
CA GLU A 647 -30.10 14.11 -19.51
C GLU A 647 -28.73 13.41 -19.34
N LEU A 648 -27.72 14.12 -18.84
CA LEU A 648 -26.39 13.57 -18.58
C LEU A 648 -26.48 12.36 -17.65
N THR A 649 -27.14 12.49 -16.52
CA THR A 649 -27.33 11.40 -15.55
C THR A 649 -27.99 10.19 -16.20
N ALA A 650 -29.07 10.37 -16.97
CA ALA A 650 -29.78 9.28 -17.62
C ALA A 650 -28.89 8.58 -18.65
N GLN A 651 -28.16 9.35 -19.48
CA GLN A 651 -27.24 8.83 -20.47
C GLN A 651 -26.09 8.05 -19.83
N GLN A 652 -25.42 8.63 -18.82
CA GLN A 652 -24.29 7.97 -18.15
C GLN A 652 -24.71 6.70 -17.41
N ALA A 653 -25.87 6.71 -16.74
CA ALA A 653 -26.41 5.51 -16.12
C ALA A 653 -26.71 4.42 -17.16
N SER A 654 -27.23 4.80 -18.34
CA SER A 654 -27.46 3.87 -19.45
C SER A 654 -26.16 3.32 -20.03
N ARG A 655 -25.11 4.15 -20.17
CA ARG A 655 -23.78 3.71 -20.64
C ARG A 655 -23.15 2.71 -19.70
N PHE A 656 -23.24 2.96 -18.39
CA PHE A 656 -22.77 2.03 -17.38
C PHE A 656 -23.54 0.69 -17.43
N THR A 657 -24.87 0.72 -17.45
CA THR A 657 -25.68 -0.51 -17.53
C THR A 657 -25.42 -1.30 -18.80
N GLY A 658 -25.34 -0.60 -19.94
CA GLY A 658 -25.07 -1.22 -21.25
C GLY A 658 -23.70 -1.91 -21.26
N GLY A 659 -22.65 -1.18 -20.86
CA GLY A 659 -21.30 -1.76 -20.77
C GLY A 659 -21.24 -2.96 -19.81
N LYS A 660 -21.94 -2.89 -18.68
CA LYS A 660 -22.04 -4.02 -17.73
C LYS A 660 -22.65 -5.26 -18.39
N GLY A 661 -23.74 -5.11 -19.13
CA GLY A 661 -24.36 -6.22 -19.86
C GLY A 661 -23.46 -6.77 -20.96
N ASP A 662 -22.90 -5.89 -21.79
CA ASP A 662 -22.05 -6.27 -22.93
C ASP A 662 -20.80 -7.03 -22.47
N ALA A 663 -20.09 -6.55 -21.45
CA ALA A 663 -18.91 -7.22 -20.92
C ALA A 663 -19.23 -8.55 -20.22
N TYR A 664 -20.36 -8.63 -19.51
CA TYR A 664 -20.77 -9.90 -18.88
C TYR A 664 -21.01 -11.00 -19.93
N THR A 665 -21.72 -10.69 -21.02
CA THR A 665 -22.03 -11.69 -22.07
C THR A 665 -20.79 -12.18 -22.80
N ARG A 666 -19.72 -11.38 -22.85
CA ARG A 666 -18.44 -11.80 -23.46
C ARG A 666 -17.76 -12.96 -22.75
N ARG A 667 -18.17 -13.34 -21.53
CA ARG A 667 -17.67 -14.54 -20.86
C ARG A 667 -17.76 -15.80 -21.72
N GLU A 668 -18.76 -15.86 -22.62
CA GLU A 668 -18.94 -16.98 -23.55
C GLU A 668 -17.74 -17.14 -24.51
N ASN A 669 -17.07 -16.04 -24.86
CA ASN A 669 -15.86 -16.08 -25.69
C ASN A 669 -14.68 -16.71 -24.94
N TYR A 670 -14.73 -16.73 -23.61
CA TYR A 670 -13.67 -17.22 -22.73
C TYR A 670 -14.04 -18.55 -22.04
N ALA A 671 -15.23 -19.09 -22.31
CA ALA A 671 -15.78 -20.29 -21.66
C ALA A 671 -14.98 -21.58 -21.96
N ASN A 672 -14.21 -21.59 -23.06
CA ASN A 672 -13.39 -22.73 -23.47
C ASN A 672 -11.90 -22.60 -23.09
N ALA A 673 -11.50 -21.52 -22.42
CA ALA A 673 -10.15 -21.43 -21.88
C ALA A 673 -10.05 -22.38 -20.68
N GLU A 674 -9.13 -23.34 -20.71
CA GLU A 674 -8.75 -24.11 -19.52
C GLU A 674 -8.24 -23.10 -18.47
N LEU A 675 -9.01 -22.87 -17.42
CA LEU A 675 -8.58 -22.07 -16.27
C LEU A 675 -8.09 -23.04 -15.20
N THR A 676 -6.93 -22.78 -14.59
CA THR A 676 -6.45 -23.65 -13.49
C THR A 676 -7.16 -23.40 -12.16
N THR A 677 -8.12 -22.45 -12.16
CA THR A 677 -9.08 -22.27 -11.07
C THR A 677 -10.14 -23.37 -11.01
N ASP A 678 -10.22 -24.25 -12.01
CA ASP A 678 -11.08 -25.45 -12.04
C ASP A 678 -10.49 -26.64 -11.27
#